data_AF-A0A0S2LXX0-F1
#
_entry.id   AF-A0A0S2LXX0-F1
#
_cell.length_a   1.000
_cell.length_b   1.000
_cell.length_c   1.000
_cell.angle_alpha   90.00
_cell.angle_beta   90.00
_cell.angle_gamma   90.00
#
_symmetry.space_group_name_H-M   'P 1'
#
loop_
_entity.id
_entity.type
_entity.pdbx_description
1 polymer ?
#
loop_
_entity_poly.entity_id
_entity_poly.type
_entity_poly.pdbx_seq_one_letter_code
_entity_poly.pdbx_strand_id
1 'polypeptide(L)'
;MVVPSLHEWTGGAGTVEIKPTSRIVVSAALNQIGEEFSDDLAEMTGLELDVVTGASQPGDISLVLDIADKYATGGERYDAEGYKLDVSAEEVVVTAPTETGAYYGTRSILQIMTQTDGRNKLPVGGAVDWPDYEARGFILDVGRRVFSADFVDDYIKMMSYYKLNRFQIHLNDNQIFVDNGDWRESYMGFRLKSDNPKYAGLASADGSYDRADWDGFEATAASRGVQIIPEIDVPAHAAAIIKWRPDIGLNGGKSDHLDLSKAETTEVIKGMFDEFMPWFQGAEVNFGADEYPGNKAQYRQFYNDMAEHIRATGKQPGAWGSFTEMSKGTGMSGVEGYDKDVIINSWNNGWYGLNAAAADKMKFINTNDGTLYVVPFADYYHGNGLNNQWLYTDWLPNMAGGEVVDPSQIMGSMFAVWNDLVDRDYNEQDVHGLIERSFPVVAQKTWTAKAPKVSYAAFNTALDKVGMGPSLGTIKDTTPAAGAVDLATGKPAAATSTKAGHPASNLTDGDQNTRWESADNKAAALSVDLGSVQKVGGIAAEWAANAPAGYAVETSKDGVFWDRVTTHEVAGAGPDQLTFPTTEARFVRLAGLTPSAGFDTVGAWSLGVQGVTNVAVGAVATASGNEAPSLPANQAFDGNLATRWSANYNGTRWIAGDLGKEQTVNEVTIAWEGASAKDYTVSTSKDGSSWSIVATKTGMPENKRTDVVSFVPVTARHIKVEVQAANMGIYLSAYEIEVRNTDVTGLGITGTLDGEPNITGALDGETNVDGIFDVEPTVTLAATGAAAADAVIEYRIGNGTWTAYTAPFAVAGYQPTLVDYRATSGEEAFAGYVSLALNTPGASPSPEPTEPVVTDEPTEPVVTDEPTEPVVTDEPTEPVVTDEPTEPVATDKPTEPVVTDEPTEQVVTDKPTAPTVPAVTDKPTVPATTPAAMANGLASTGANVAMLGLVGMLLLGLGMLTMIRRRSARGGHEG
;
A
#
# COMPACT_ATOMS: atom_id res chain seq x y z
N MET A 1 -1.66 17.27 15.57
CA MET A 1 -1.69 16.45 16.81
C MET A 1 -0.33 15.80 16.99
N VAL A 2 -0.03 15.21 18.14
CA VAL A 2 1.16 14.34 18.32
C VAL A 2 0.65 13.05 18.97
N VAL A 3 1.22 11.91 18.58
CA VAL A 3 0.96 10.60 19.16
C VAL A 3 2.30 9.97 19.57
N PRO A 4 2.59 9.85 20.87
CA PRO A 4 1.77 10.27 22.01
C PRO A 4 1.56 11.78 22.13
N SER A 5 0.49 12.18 22.83
CA SER A 5 0.22 13.60 23.11
C SER A 5 1.28 14.23 24.01
N LEU A 6 1.81 15.39 23.58
CA LEU A 6 2.69 16.25 24.39
C LEU A 6 2.09 16.53 25.78
N HIS A 7 2.87 16.37 26.84
CA HIS A 7 2.40 16.71 28.21
C HIS A 7 2.13 18.20 28.37
N GLU A 8 3.09 19.04 27.98
CA GLU A 8 3.00 20.50 28.08
C GLU A 8 3.16 21.16 26.71
N TRP A 9 2.26 22.08 26.37
CA TRP A 9 2.31 22.91 25.16
C TRP A 9 1.85 24.34 25.48
N THR A 10 2.67 25.31 25.11
CA THR A 10 2.41 26.75 25.21
C THR A 10 2.38 27.35 23.82
N GLY A 11 1.19 27.54 23.25
CA GLY A 11 1.01 28.11 21.92
C GLY A 11 1.40 29.58 21.83
N GLY A 12 2.18 29.93 20.81
CA GLY A 12 2.48 31.29 20.37
C GLY A 12 1.48 31.77 19.30
N ALA A 13 1.97 32.60 18.37
CA ALA A 13 1.15 33.19 17.31
C ALA A 13 1.75 32.93 15.92
N GLY A 14 0.94 32.33 15.03
CA GLY A 14 1.34 31.99 13.66
C GLY A 14 2.02 30.63 13.53
N THR A 15 2.62 30.41 12.37
CA THR A 15 3.42 29.23 12.01
C THR A 15 4.78 29.68 11.50
N VAL A 16 5.79 28.82 11.64
CA VAL A 16 7.03 28.88 10.87
C VAL A 16 6.91 27.90 9.69
N GLU A 17 7.54 28.26 8.58
CA GLU A 17 7.58 27.45 7.36
C GLU A 17 9.02 26.99 7.12
N ILE A 18 9.20 25.67 7.06
CA ILE A 18 10.46 25.01 6.69
C ILE A 18 10.56 25.02 5.17
N LYS A 19 11.76 25.28 4.65
CA LYS A 19 12.00 25.55 3.23
C LYS A 19 13.08 24.61 2.68
N PRO A 20 13.15 24.39 1.35
CA PRO A 20 14.28 23.70 0.71
C PRO A 20 15.66 24.38 0.89
N THR A 21 15.73 25.52 1.59
CA THR A 21 16.98 26.19 1.99
C THR A 21 17.18 26.21 3.51
N SER A 22 16.32 25.54 4.27
CA SER A 22 16.51 25.25 5.70
C SER A 22 17.56 24.15 5.87
N ARG A 23 18.12 24.03 7.08
CA ARG A 23 19.14 23.02 7.39
C ARG A 23 18.84 22.35 8.73
N ILE A 24 19.36 21.14 8.91
CA ILE A 24 19.31 20.42 10.18
C ILE A 24 20.66 20.64 10.88
N VAL A 25 20.66 21.45 11.94
CA VAL A 25 21.87 21.91 12.63
C VAL A 25 22.12 21.04 13.87
N VAL A 26 23.23 20.32 13.89
CA VAL A 26 23.52 19.30 14.91
C VAL A 26 24.84 19.51 15.64
N SER A 27 24.90 19.02 16.88
CA SER A 27 26.18 18.72 17.52
C SER A 27 26.79 17.44 16.93
N ALA A 28 28.10 17.24 17.02
CA ALA A 28 28.77 16.04 16.48
C ALA A 28 28.31 14.72 17.12
N ALA A 29 27.68 14.75 18.31
CA ALA A 29 27.07 13.57 18.93
C ALA A 29 25.69 13.22 18.34
N LEU A 30 25.01 14.19 17.71
CA LEU A 30 23.70 14.03 17.09
C LEU A 30 23.77 13.92 15.57
N ASN A 31 24.95 13.64 14.99
CA ASN A 31 25.13 13.61 13.54
C ASN A 31 24.26 12.52 12.88
N GLN A 32 24.31 11.29 13.38
CA GLN A 32 23.48 10.18 12.88
C GLN A 32 21.98 10.48 13.03
N ILE A 33 21.55 11.03 14.19
CA ILE A 33 20.13 11.39 14.41
C ILE A 33 19.71 12.54 13.46
N GLY A 34 20.63 13.43 13.08
CA GLY A 34 20.39 14.47 12.07
C GLY A 34 20.27 13.91 10.66
N GLU A 35 21.10 12.94 10.29
CA GLU A 35 21.06 12.22 9.01
C GLU A 35 19.78 11.38 8.90
N GLU A 36 19.46 10.56 9.91
CA GLU A 36 18.21 9.80 9.95
C GLU A 36 16.97 10.71 9.92
N PHE A 37 16.99 11.83 10.65
CA PHE A 37 15.89 12.82 10.58
C PHE A 37 15.81 13.53 9.23
N SER A 38 16.92 13.74 8.52
CA SER A 38 16.91 14.27 7.16
C SER A 38 16.22 13.31 6.20
N ASP A 39 16.60 12.03 6.24
CA ASP A 39 16.04 11.00 5.38
C ASP A 39 14.53 10.80 5.66
N ASP A 40 14.16 10.69 6.94
CA ASP A 40 12.77 10.60 7.39
C ASP A 40 11.93 11.84 6.99
N LEU A 41 12.53 13.03 6.98
CA LEU A 41 11.87 14.27 6.59
C LEU A 41 11.69 14.37 5.06
N ALA A 42 12.70 13.96 4.29
CA ALA A 42 12.64 13.88 2.83
C ALA A 42 11.57 12.89 2.36
N GLU A 43 11.45 11.75 3.05
CA GLU A 43 10.39 10.76 2.85
C GLU A 43 9.02 11.35 3.21
N MET A 44 8.75 11.64 4.49
CA MET A 44 7.41 12.00 4.96
C MET A 44 6.90 13.36 4.48
N THR A 45 7.77 14.28 4.05
CA THR A 45 7.40 15.67 3.70
C THR A 45 7.90 16.17 2.34
N GLY A 46 8.87 15.48 1.72
CA GLY A 46 9.52 15.95 0.49
C GLY A 46 10.53 17.07 0.69
N LEU A 47 10.95 17.34 1.93
CA LEU A 47 11.96 18.35 2.28
C LEU A 47 13.32 17.68 2.50
N GLU A 48 14.12 17.60 1.44
CA GLU A 48 15.55 17.28 1.50
C GLU A 48 16.31 18.48 2.12
N LEU A 49 16.89 18.32 3.32
CA LEU A 49 17.59 19.41 4.06
C LEU A 49 19.03 19.04 4.41
N ASP A 50 20.00 19.92 4.13
CA ASP A 50 21.40 19.70 4.51
C ASP A 50 21.58 19.52 6.04
N VAL A 51 22.22 18.42 6.45
CA VAL A 51 22.68 18.23 7.83
C VAL A 51 24.04 18.91 8.01
N VAL A 52 24.15 19.80 9.01
CA VAL A 52 25.33 20.64 9.22
C VAL A 52 25.74 20.75 10.68
N THR A 53 27.04 20.81 10.94
CA THR A 53 27.59 21.17 12.26
C THR A 53 27.99 22.65 12.27
N GLY A 54 27.58 23.39 13.31
CA GLY A 54 27.90 24.82 13.42
C GLY A 54 26.90 25.63 14.24
N ALA A 55 26.69 26.88 13.83
CA ALA A 55 25.67 27.76 14.40
C ALA A 55 24.41 27.77 13.52
N SER A 56 23.25 27.88 14.17
CA SER A 56 21.96 28.05 13.51
C SER A 56 21.84 29.42 12.82
N GLN A 57 20.92 29.48 11.87
CA GLN A 57 20.48 30.67 11.14
C GLN A 57 18.94 30.65 11.06
N PRO A 58 18.29 31.82 10.86
CA PRO A 58 16.85 31.87 10.76
C PRO A 58 16.31 31.00 9.61
N GLY A 59 15.44 30.04 9.95
CA GLY A 59 14.90 29.01 9.07
C GLY A 59 15.40 27.59 9.35
N ASP A 60 16.45 27.41 10.16
CA ASP A 60 16.99 26.08 10.50
C ASP A 60 16.17 25.34 11.58
N ILE A 61 16.35 24.01 11.60
CA ILE A 61 15.95 23.13 12.72
C ILE A 61 17.22 22.70 13.46
N SER A 62 17.32 22.99 14.75
CA SER A 62 18.51 22.69 15.56
C SER A 62 18.25 21.55 16.55
N LEU A 63 19.13 20.55 16.60
CA LEU A 63 19.09 19.46 17.59
C LEU A 63 20.23 19.64 18.61
N VAL A 64 19.88 19.82 19.89
CA VAL A 64 20.77 20.20 20.98
C VAL A 64 20.78 19.13 22.07
N LEU A 65 21.95 18.54 22.31
CA LEU A 65 22.20 17.66 23.45
C LEU A 65 22.74 18.49 24.63
N ASP A 66 21.94 18.68 25.68
CA ASP A 66 22.36 19.30 26.94
C ASP A 66 22.02 18.40 28.14
N ILE A 67 23.03 17.66 28.61
CA ILE A 67 22.95 16.77 29.77
C ILE A 67 22.59 17.52 31.07
N ALA A 68 22.83 18.84 31.12
CA ALA A 68 22.42 19.70 32.23
C ALA A 68 20.97 20.17 32.14
N ASP A 69 20.25 19.88 31.05
CA ASP A 69 18.82 20.13 30.95
C ASP A 69 18.03 19.17 31.83
N LYS A 70 17.12 19.73 32.64
CA LYS A 70 16.35 19.03 33.66
C LYS A 70 14.96 19.63 33.78
N TYR A 71 13.94 18.76 33.92
CA TYR A 71 12.58 19.20 34.16
C TYR A 71 11.98 18.55 35.41
N ALA A 72 11.83 19.37 36.46
CA ALA A 72 11.46 18.89 37.79
C ALA A 72 10.09 18.19 37.87
N THR A 73 9.19 18.45 36.91
CA THR A 73 7.89 17.77 36.80
C THR A 73 8.02 16.33 36.26
N GLY A 74 8.93 16.08 35.32
CA GLY A 74 9.16 14.76 34.72
C GLY A 74 10.25 13.93 35.41
N GLY A 75 11.17 14.59 36.13
CA GLY A 75 12.20 13.92 36.95
C GLY A 75 13.02 12.91 36.15
N GLU A 76 13.22 11.71 36.71
CA GLU A 76 14.00 10.63 36.09
C GLU A 76 13.47 10.19 34.71
N ARG A 77 12.19 10.42 34.39
CA ARG A 77 11.63 10.15 33.05
C ARG A 77 12.05 11.20 32.02
N TYR A 78 12.08 12.47 32.43
CA TYR A 78 12.60 13.53 31.57
C TYR A 78 14.11 13.38 31.36
N ASP A 79 14.85 13.07 32.43
CA ASP A 79 16.29 12.88 32.42
C ASP A 79 16.77 11.74 31.51
N ALA A 80 15.91 10.76 31.20
CA ALA A 80 16.20 9.62 30.34
C ALA A 80 15.66 9.78 28.91
N GLU A 81 14.41 10.21 28.75
CA GLU A 81 13.66 10.13 27.48
C GLU A 81 12.91 11.43 27.12
N GLY A 82 13.07 12.49 27.90
CA GLY A 82 12.37 13.77 27.71
C GLY A 82 13.06 14.74 26.75
N TYR A 83 12.30 15.73 26.29
CA TYR A 83 12.80 16.80 25.42
C TYR A 83 11.95 18.08 25.54
N LYS A 84 12.52 19.17 25.03
CA LYS A 84 11.85 20.42 24.69
C LYS A 84 11.82 20.62 23.19
N LEU A 85 10.75 21.23 22.72
CA LEU A 85 10.60 21.69 21.33
C LEU A 85 10.16 23.15 21.37
N ASP A 86 11.08 24.06 21.07
CA ASP A 86 10.82 25.50 20.99
C ASP A 86 10.73 25.92 19.51
N VAL A 87 9.52 26.29 19.08
CA VAL A 87 9.20 26.75 17.72
C VAL A 87 9.00 28.26 17.77
N SER A 88 9.96 29.02 17.23
CA SER A 88 9.89 30.48 17.14
C SER A 88 9.53 30.93 15.72
N ALA A 89 9.52 32.26 15.50
CA ALA A 89 9.41 32.83 14.15
C ALA A 89 10.77 32.94 13.42
N GLU A 90 11.88 32.58 14.08
CA GLU A 90 13.23 32.65 13.54
C GLU A 90 13.84 31.26 13.35
N GLU A 91 13.85 30.41 14.39
CA GLU A 91 14.38 29.03 14.35
C GLU A 91 13.47 28.02 15.09
N VAL A 92 13.69 26.73 14.82
CA VAL A 92 13.12 25.58 15.56
C VAL A 92 14.23 24.90 16.34
N VAL A 93 14.02 24.61 17.62
CA VAL A 93 15.05 23.99 18.47
C VAL A 93 14.46 22.81 19.25
N VAL A 94 15.10 21.63 19.12
CA VAL A 94 14.93 20.49 20.03
C VAL A 94 16.08 20.50 21.04
N THR A 95 15.78 20.50 22.34
CA THR A 95 16.78 20.32 23.40
C THR A 95 16.44 19.10 24.24
N ALA A 96 17.44 18.24 24.52
CA ALA A 96 17.24 17.04 25.33
C ALA A 96 18.51 16.67 26.14
N PRO A 97 18.36 15.97 27.28
CA PRO A 97 19.48 15.46 28.07
C PRO A 97 20.11 14.19 27.48
N THR A 98 19.44 13.51 26.55
CA THR A 98 19.87 12.25 25.92
C THR A 98 19.64 12.26 24.41
N GLU A 99 20.39 11.40 23.71
CA GLU A 99 20.22 11.14 22.27
C GLU A 99 18.81 10.61 21.97
N THR A 100 18.27 9.71 22.82
CA THR A 100 16.88 9.23 22.78
C THR A 100 15.86 10.36 22.84
N GLY A 101 16.02 11.32 23.77
CA GLY A 101 15.13 12.48 23.89
C GLY A 101 15.19 13.38 22.65
N ALA A 102 16.40 13.64 22.13
CA ALA A 102 16.58 14.42 20.90
C ALA A 102 15.89 13.75 19.71
N TYR A 103 16.08 12.44 19.55
CA TYR A 103 15.40 11.63 18.53
C TYR A 103 13.87 11.67 18.69
N TYR A 104 13.33 11.49 19.90
CA TYR A 104 11.88 11.60 20.14
C TYR A 104 11.32 13.00 19.84
N GLY A 105 12.12 14.06 19.98
CA GLY A 105 11.78 15.40 19.49
C GLY A 105 11.60 15.45 17.98
N THR A 106 12.46 14.78 17.19
CA THR A 106 12.30 14.68 15.72
C THR A 106 10.99 13.99 15.33
N ARG A 107 10.60 12.91 16.04
CA ARG A 107 9.34 12.20 15.79
C ARG A 107 8.13 13.13 15.94
N SER A 108 8.16 13.99 16.96
CA SER A 108 7.11 14.99 17.17
C SER A 108 7.10 16.11 16.12
N ILE A 109 8.26 16.50 15.56
CA ILE A 109 8.32 17.43 14.44
C ILE A 109 7.66 16.83 13.19
N LEU A 110 8.07 15.61 12.79
CA LEU A 110 7.50 14.89 11.65
C LEU A 110 5.97 14.79 11.75
N GLN A 111 5.47 14.28 12.89
CA GLN A 111 4.04 14.13 13.14
C GLN A 111 3.27 15.44 13.04
N ILE A 112 3.81 16.57 13.53
CA ILE A 112 3.14 17.87 13.40
C ILE A 112 3.11 18.30 11.93
N MET A 113 4.22 18.12 11.21
CA MET A 113 4.39 18.54 9.82
C MET A 113 3.47 17.77 8.85
N THR A 114 3.35 16.44 8.95
CA THR A 114 2.45 15.65 8.06
C THR A 114 0.98 16.06 8.14
N GLN A 115 0.55 16.66 9.25
CA GLN A 115 -0.80 17.19 9.45
C GLN A 115 -1.00 18.63 8.92
N THR A 116 -0.01 19.22 8.24
CA THR A 116 -0.10 20.57 7.66
C THR A 116 -0.15 20.57 6.13
N ASP A 117 -0.87 21.53 5.56
CA ASP A 117 -1.00 21.70 4.11
C ASP A 117 0.37 21.95 3.45
N GLY A 118 0.79 21.04 2.56
CA GLY A 118 2.13 21.02 1.96
C GLY A 118 3.23 20.43 2.84
N ARG A 119 2.87 19.82 3.98
CA ARG A 119 3.73 19.13 4.96
C ARG A 119 4.96 19.89 5.48
N ASN A 120 4.99 21.22 5.34
CA ASN A 120 6.20 22.04 5.58
C ASN A 120 6.10 23.06 6.73
N LYS A 121 5.10 22.97 7.62
CA LYS A 121 4.82 24.03 8.62
C LYS A 121 4.79 23.50 10.06
N LEU A 122 5.21 24.35 11.00
CA LEU A 122 5.13 24.11 12.44
C LEU A 122 4.42 25.30 13.14
N PRO A 123 3.53 25.07 14.12
CA PRO A 123 2.90 26.13 14.88
C PRO A 123 3.90 26.75 15.87
N VAL A 124 3.97 28.09 15.92
CA VAL A 124 4.83 28.80 16.88
C VAL A 124 4.36 28.49 18.30
N GLY A 125 5.28 28.15 19.20
CA GLY A 125 5.01 27.72 20.57
C GLY A 125 6.14 26.88 21.16
N GLY A 126 6.02 26.53 22.45
CA GLY A 126 6.99 25.70 23.16
C GLY A 126 6.36 24.46 23.78
N ALA A 127 7.03 23.31 23.66
CA ALA A 127 6.63 22.05 24.28
C ALA A 127 7.66 21.56 25.30
N VAL A 128 7.18 20.84 26.32
CA VAL A 128 8.01 20.03 27.23
C VAL A 128 7.33 18.67 27.38
N ASP A 129 8.07 17.59 27.12
CA ASP A 129 7.46 16.27 26.94
C ASP A 129 8.38 15.13 27.41
N TRP A 130 7.78 14.07 27.96
CA TRP A 130 8.44 12.90 28.56
C TRP A 130 7.40 11.80 28.81
N PRO A 131 7.77 10.52 28.97
CA PRO A 131 6.81 9.46 29.26
C PRO A 131 6.43 9.38 30.75
N ASP A 132 5.15 9.11 31.08
CA ASP A 132 4.72 8.76 32.44
C ASP A 132 5.32 7.39 32.89
N TYR A 133 5.48 6.41 31.96
CA TYR A 133 6.01 5.07 32.24
C TYR A 133 7.29 4.72 31.42
N GLU A 134 8.23 3.99 32.03
CA GLU A 134 9.48 3.57 31.37
C GLU A 134 9.33 2.34 30.47
N ALA A 135 8.39 1.45 30.76
CA ALA A 135 8.15 0.27 29.94
C ALA A 135 6.97 0.50 28.99
N ARG A 136 7.26 0.66 27.70
CA ARG A 136 6.27 0.96 26.66
C ARG A 136 6.58 0.08 25.44
N GLY A 137 5.74 -0.90 25.12
CA GLY A 137 6.20 -1.89 24.15
C GLY A 137 5.24 -2.97 23.67
N PHE A 138 5.84 -3.95 23.03
CA PHE A 138 5.21 -5.02 22.27
C PHE A 138 5.97 -6.34 22.47
N ILE A 139 5.26 -7.46 22.45
CA ILE A 139 5.79 -8.84 22.47
C ILE A 139 5.32 -9.55 21.20
N LEU A 140 6.25 -10.13 20.44
CA LEU A 140 5.96 -10.88 19.21
C LEU A 140 6.46 -12.32 19.30
N ASP A 141 5.52 -13.26 19.22
CA ASP A 141 5.78 -14.69 19.02
C ASP A 141 6.26 -14.98 17.60
N VAL A 142 7.58 -14.89 17.40
CA VAL A 142 8.24 -15.42 16.20
C VAL A 142 8.56 -16.91 16.32
N GLY A 143 8.36 -17.51 17.50
CA GLY A 143 8.53 -18.94 17.77
C GLY A 143 7.55 -19.78 16.96
N ARG A 144 6.24 -19.55 17.12
CA ARG A 144 5.17 -20.29 16.43
C ARG A 144 4.95 -19.89 14.97
N ARG A 145 5.41 -18.71 14.55
CA ARG A 145 5.31 -18.26 13.14
C ARG A 145 6.51 -17.40 12.76
N VAL A 146 7.15 -17.71 11.63
CA VAL A 146 8.24 -16.91 11.08
C VAL A 146 7.69 -15.53 10.67
N PHE A 147 8.38 -14.48 11.10
CA PHE A 147 8.30 -13.15 10.49
C PHE A 147 9.59 -12.92 9.69
N SER A 148 9.53 -12.17 8.60
CA SER A 148 10.70 -11.81 7.82
C SER A 148 11.57 -10.79 8.57
N ALA A 149 12.87 -10.77 8.29
CA ALA A 149 13.80 -9.85 8.95
C ALA A 149 13.40 -8.38 8.73
N ASP A 150 13.00 -8.04 7.50
CA ASP A 150 12.53 -6.71 7.11
C ASP A 150 11.27 -6.30 7.89
N PHE A 151 10.34 -7.22 8.18
CA PHE A 151 9.13 -6.95 8.97
C PHE A 151 9.43 -6.74 10.46
N VAL A 152 10.44 -7.43 11.01
CA VAL A 152 10.95 -7.23 12.38
C VAL A 152 11.64 -5.86 12.48
N ASP A 153 12.41 -5.48 11.48
CA ASP A 153 13.09 -4.17 11.36
C ASP A 153 12.07 -3.01 11.22
N ASP A 154 11.04 -3.18 10.39
CA ASP A 154 9.93 -2.23 10.24
C ASP A 154 9.13 -2.06 11.55
N TYR A 155 8.89 -3.15 12.31
CA TYR A 155 8.25 -3.03 13.63
C TYR A 155 9.07 -2.17 14.59
N ILE A 156 10.41 -2.26 14.57
CA ILE A 156 11.29 -1.41 15.40
C ILE A 156 11.12 0.06 15.04
N LYS A 157 11.08 0.40 13.75
CA LYS A 157 10.89 1.78 13.25
C LYS A 157 9.52 2.33 13.64
N MET A 158 8.45 1.56 13.39
CA MET A 158 7.08 1.98 13.72
C MET A 158 6.88 2.16 15.23
N MET A 159 7.43 1.25 16.05
CA MET A 159 7.43 1.38 17.52
C MET A 159 8.13 2.67 17.97
N SER A 160 9.29 2.97 17.38
CA SER A 160 10.06 4.17 17.66
C SER A 160 9.34 5.47 17.26
N TYR A 161 8.66 5.49 16.12
CA TYR A 161 7.85 6.64 15.68
C TYR A 161 6.78 7.02 16.71
N TYR A 162 6.14 6.00 17.30
CA TYR A 162 5.20 6.14 18.42
C TYR A 162 5.87 6.18 19.81
N LYS A 163 7.20 6.32 19.90
CA LYS A 163 7.98 6.43 21.14
C LYS A 163 7.81 5.25 22.11
N LEU A 164 7.46 4.08 21.59
CA LEU A 164 7.58 2.80 22.30
C LEU A 164 9.06 2.40 22.32
N ASN A 165 9.52 1.78 23.40
CA ASN A 165 10.95 1.57 23.68
C ASN A 165 11.33 0.13 24.04
N ARG A 166 10.38 -0.83 24.08
CA ARG A 166 10.66 -2.22 24.43
C ARG A 166 10.01 -3.21 23.45
N PHE A 167 10.82 -3.90 22.66
CA PHE A 167 10.36 -4.95 21.76
C PHE A 167 10.84 -6.31 22.26
N GLN A 168 9.94 -7.12 22.81
CA GLN A 168 10.24 -8.47 23.23
C GLN A 168 10.01 -9.44 22.07
N ILE A 169 11.06 -10.16 21.68
CA ILE A 169 11.02 -11.11 20.57
C ILE A 169 11.11 -12.51 21.18
N HIS A 170 10.02 -13.28 21.06
CA HIS A 170 9.88 -14.61 21.64
C HIS A 170 10.33 -15.67 20.62
N LEU A 171 11.52 -16.25 20.84
CA LEU A 171 12.34 -16.91 19.81
C LEU A 171 12.15 -18.43 19.71
N ASN A 172 11.48 -19.08 20.66
CA ASN A 172 11.16 -20.51 20.59
C ASN A 172 9.83 -20.86 21.25
N ASP A 173 9.04 -21.68 20.58
CA ASP A 173 7.86 -22.32 21.15
C ASP A 173 7.44 -23.53 20.30
N ASN A 174 6.29 -24.09 20.62
CA ASN A 174 5.61 -25.17 19.93
C ASN A 174 4.11 -24.89 19.78
N GLN A 175 3.42 -25.82 19.13
CA GLN A 175 1.96 -25.96 19.21
C GLN A 175 1.51 -25.96 20.70
N ILE A 176 0.25 -25.67 21.02
CA ILE A 176 -0.22 -25.65 22.43
C ILE A 176 -0.83 -26.99 22.87
N PHE A 177 -1.36 -27.79 21.93
CA PHE A 177 -1.99 -29.07 22.24
C PHE A 177 -1.57 -30.18 21.26
N VAL A 178 -1.35 -31.39 21.78
CA VAL A 178 -1.06 -32.61 20.98
C VAL A 178 -1.90 -33.80 21.46
N ASP A 179 -2.69 -34.40 20.56
CA ASP A 179 -3.69 -35.45 20.86
C ASP A 179 -3.12 -36.69 21.58
N ASN A 180 -1.83 -36.96 21.42
CA ASN A 180 -1.16 -38.19 21.86
C ASN A 180 -0.18 -37.99 23.04
N GLY A 181 0.07 -36.76 23.48
CA GLY A 181 1.08 -36.43 24.49
C GLY A 181 2.53 -36.76 24.08
N ASP A 182 2.83 -36.77 22.77
CA ASP A 182 4.15 -37.09 22.21
C ASP A 182 4.56 -36.01 21.20
N TRP A 183 5.19 -34.96 21.75
CA TRP A 183 5.47 -33.68 21.09
C TRP A 183 6.45 -33.74 19.90
N ARG A 184 7.11 -34.86 19.66
CA ARG A 184 8.22 -34.96 18.68
C ARG A 184 7.80 -34.75 17.23
N GLU A 185 6.51 -34.90 16.93
CA GLU A 185 5.92 -34.71 15.59
C GLU A 185 5.07 -33.42 15.48
N SER A 186 5.03 -32.56 16.52
CA SER A 186 4.28 -31.29 16.50
C SER A 186 5.01 -30.20 15.71
N TYR A 187 4.32 -29.08 15.46
CA TYR A 187 5.00 -27.84 15.11
C TYR A 187 5.86 -27.34 16.27
N MET A 188 7.06 -26.82 15.96
CA MET A 188 8.00 -26.20 16.91
C MET A 188 9.03 -25.32 16.21
N GLY A 189 9.32 -24.16 16.79
CA GLY A 189 10.26 -23.16 16.29
C GLY A 189 11.44 -22.92 17.24
N PHE A 190 12.62 -22.68 16.68
CA PHE A 190 13.72 -21.98 17.35
C PHE A 190 14.39 -21.06 16.32
N ARG A 191 14.41 -19.76 16.58
CA ARG A 191 14.68 -18.75 15.53
C ARG A 191 16.11 -18.19 15.47
N LEU A 192 17.03 -18.54 16.37
CA LEU A 192 18.44 -18.11 16.25
C LEU A 192 19.32 -19.20 15.63
N LYS A 193 20.05 -18.86 14.56
CA LYS A 193 20.89 -19.76 13.76
C LYS A 193 22.38 -19.49 14.00
N SER A 194 22.98 -20.17 14.97
CA SER A 194 24.44 -20.13 15.17
C SER A 194 25.19 -21.04 14.20
N ASP A 195 26.32 -20.54 13.67
CA ASP A 195 27.32 -21.31 12.91
C ASP A 195 28.16 -22.26 13.79
N ASN A 196 28.08 -22.17 15.12
CA ASN A 196 28.80 -23.05 16.03
C ASN A 196 28.29 -24.50 15.90
N PRO A 197 29.11 -25.48 15.45
CA PRO A 197 28.66 -26.85 15.19
C PRO A 197 28.05 -27.59 16.39
N LYS A 198 28.22 -27.08 17.62
CA LYS A 198 27.54 -27.57 18.82
C LYS A 198 26.01 -27.47 18.73
N TYR A 199 25.47 -26.45 18.03
CA TYR A 199 24.02 -26.17 17.95
C TYR A 199 23.43 -26.54 16.57
N ALA A 200 24.18 -27.30 15.76
CA ALA A 200 23.69 -27.80 14.48
C ALA A 200 22.41 -28.61 14.68
N GLY A 201 21.33 -28.20 13.99
CA GLY A 201 19.99 -28.82 14.11
C GLY A 201 19.11 -28.28 15.25
N LEU A 202 19.51 -27.22 15.96
CA LEU A 202 18.64 -26.49 16.89
C LEU A 202 17.69 -25.53 16.14
N ALA A 203 18.23 -24.69 15.26
CA ALA A 203 17.45 -23.71 14.49
C ALA A 203 16.45 -24.40 13.53
N SER A 204 15.24 -23.86 13.43
CA SER A 204 14.18 -24.44 12.59
C SER A 204 14.38 -24.16 11.09
N ALA A 205 14.14 -25.19 10.28
CA ALA A 205 14.42 -25.18 8.84
C ALA A 205 13.40 -24.43 7.97
N ASP A 206 12.31 -23.93 8.57
CA ASP A 206 11.28 -23.10 7.92
C ASP A 206 11.54 -21.59 8.05
N GLY A 207 12.42 -21.18 8.97
CA GLY A 207 12.88 -19.79 9.09
C GLY A 207 13.65 -19.55 10.39
N SER A 208 14.75 -18.79 10.31
CA SER A 208 15.62 -18.46 11.44
C SER A 208 16.51 -17.28 11.09
N TYR A 209 16.66 -16.34 12.01
CA TYR A 209 17.60 -15.22 11.93
C TYR A 209 19.02 -15.72 12.21
N ASP A 210 20.00 -15.30 11.42
CA ASP A 210 21.42 -15.47 11.73
C ASP A 210 22.04 -14.20 12.33
N ARG A 211 23.36 -14.19 12.43
CA ARG A 211 24.09 -13.14 13.14
C ARG A 211 23.96 -11.78 12.45
N ALA A 212 23.88 -11.75 11.12
CA ALA A 212 23.75 -10.49 10.37
C ALA A 212 22.37 -9.86 10.57
N ASP A 213 21.31 -10.67 10.55
CA ASP A 213 19.93 -10.24 10.83
C ASP A 213 19.86 -9.61 12.24
N TRP A 214 20.40 -10.29 13.26
CA TRP A 214 20.33 -9.82 14.64
C TRP A 214 21.16 -8.56 14.92
N ASP A 215 22.38 -8.47 14.38
CA ASP A 215 23.19 -7.24 14.49
C ASP A 215 22.52 -6.06 13.75
N GLY A 216 21.76 -6.34 12.69
CA GLY A 216 20.89 -5.37 12.02
C GLY A 216 19.79 -4.84 12.94
N PHE A 217 18.97 -5.74 13.52
CA PHE A 217 17.88 -5.36 14.42
C PHE A 217 18.38 -4.51 15.60
N GLU A 218 19.49 -4.90 16.25
CA GLU A 218 20.06 -4.16 17.38
C GLU A 218 20.57 -2.78 16.96
N ALA A 219 21.11 -2.62 15.74
CA ALA A 219 21.54 -1.32 15.21
C ALA A 219 20.36 -0.38 14.90
N THR A 220 19.30 -0.89 14.27
CA THR A 220 18.05 -0.13 14.04
C THR A 220 17.39 0.26 15.37
N ALA A 221 17.40 -0.64 16.37
CA ALA A 221 16.80 -0.39 17.67
C ALA A 221 17.59 0.66 18.47
N ALA A 222 18.91 0.51 18.58
CA ALA A 222 19.75 1.39 19.37
C ALA A 222 19.76 2.85 18.88
N SER A 223 19.79 3.06 17.55
CA SER A 223 19.71 4.39 16.93
C SER A 223 18.37 5.08 17.20
N ARG A 224 17.29 4.29 17.24
CA ARG A 224 15.90 4.77 17.29
C ARG A 224 15.27 4.70 18.67
N GLY A 225 16.05 4.56 19.74
CA GLY A 225 15.54 4.58 21.12
C GLY A 225 14.64 3.39 21.48
N VAL A 226 14.88 2.23 20.86
CA VAL A 226 14.20 0.97 21.16
C VAL A 226 15.20 0.00 21.77
N GLN A 227 14.75 -0.74 22.79
CA GLN A 227 15.47 -1.87 23.37
C GLN A 227 14.83 -3.18 22.90
N ILE A 228 15.61 -4.04 22.25
CA ILE A 228 15.22 -5.43 22.01
C ILE A 228 15.39 -6.21 23.32
N ILE A 229 14.40 -7.05 23.63
CA ILE A 229 14.39 -8.00 24.74
C ILE A 229 14.27 -9.39 24.11
N PRO A 230 15.39 -10.07 23.79
CA PRO A 230 15.35 -11.43 23.30
C PRO A 230 14.83 -12.35 24.41
N GLU A 231 13.93 -13.25 24.03
CA GLU A 231 13.37 -14.27 24.91
C GLU A 231 13.62 -15.67 24.33
N ILE A 232 14.25 -16.51 25.14
CA ILE A 232 14.39 -17.96 24.89
C ILE A 232 13.68 -18.66 26.04
N ASP A 233 12.43 -19.09 25.83
CA ASP A 233 11.62 -19.65 26.91
C ASP A 233 12.08 -21.07 27.29
N VAL A 234 12.29 -21.23 28.59
CA VAL A 234 12.63 -22.44 29.32
C VAL A 234 12.11 -22.32 30.77
N PRO A 235 11.53 -23.37 31.38
CA PRO A 235 11.66 -24.78 31.03
C PRO A 235 10.36 -25.43 30.50
N ALA A 236 9.34 -24.64 30.21
CA ALA A 236 8.23 -24.99 29.32
C ALA A 236 8.61 -24.64 27.86
N HIS A 237 7.68 -24.80 26.91
CA HIS A 237 7.77 -24.30 25.51
C HIS A 237 9.06 -24.67 24.73
N ALA A 238 9.75 -25.72 25.16
CA ALA A 238 11.10 -26.06 24.75
C ALA A 238 11.15 -27.25 23.79
N ALA A 239 10.06 -27.60 23.08
CA ALA A 239 10.04 -28.80 22.22
C ALA A 239 11.14 -28.76 21.15
N ALA A 240 11.45 -27.59 20.58
CA ALA A 240 12.56 -27.43 19.62
C ALA A 240 13.93 -27.73 20.26
N ILE A 241 14.17 -27.22 21.47
CA ILE A 241 15.40 -27.47 22.25
C ILE A 241 15.49 -28.97 22.62
N ILE A 242 14.37 -29.60 22.94
CA ILE A 242 14.27 -31.03 23.27
C ILE A 242 14.41 -31.92 22.03
N LYS A 243 14.00 -31.45 20.84
CA LYS A 243 14.26 -32.15 19.57
C LYS A 243 15.75 -32.17 19.23
N TRP A 244 16.48 -31.10 19.56
CA TRP A 244 17.95 -31.03 19.48
C TRP A 244 18.64 -31.85 20.61
N ARG A 245 18.10 -31.85 21.84
CA ARG A 245 18.60 -32.63 22.99
C ARG A 245 17.49 -33.46 23.67
N PRO A 246 17.11 -34.63 23.11
CA PRO A 246 16.01 -35.45 23.65
C PRO A 246 16.28 -36.01 25.06
N ASP A 247 17.53 -36.07 25.47
CA ASP A 247 17.97 -36.60 26.75
C ASP A 247 17.69 -35.64 27.93
N ILE A 248 17.56 -34.32 27.70
CA ILE A 248 17.17 -33.35 28.74
C ILE A 248 15.66 -33.10 28.83
N GLY A 249 14.84 -33.65 27.93
CA GLY A 249 13.38 -33.48 27.94
C GLY A 249 12.64 -34.42 28.90
N LEU A 250 11.49 -33.97 29.43
CA LEU A 250 10.57 -34.81 30.21
C LEU A 250 9.95 -35.91 29.35
N ASN A 251 9.41 -36.92 30.03
CA ASN A 251 8.79 -38.11 29.42
C ASN A 251 9.72 -38.86 28.43
N GLY A 252 11.04 -38.70 28.58
CA GLY A 252 12.05 -39.27 27.68
C GLY A 252 12.16 -38.54 26.35
N GLY A 253 12.18 -37.20 26.36
CA GLY A 253 12.20 -36.37 25.15
C GLY A 253 10.89 -36.36 24.38
N LYS A 254 9.77 -36.66 25.06
CA LYS A 254 8.41 -36.67 24.48
C LYS A 254 7.56 -35.46 24.88
N SER A 255 8.08 -34.62 25.78
CA SER A 255 7.47 -33.35 26.16
C SER A 255 8.16 -32.19 25.45
N ASP A 256 7.37 -31.15 25.23
CA ASP A 256 7.70 -29.72 25.27
C ASP A 256 8.48 -29.24 26.52
N HIS A 257 8.30 -29.89 27.68
CA HIS A 257 8.90 -29.47 28.95
C HIS A 257 10.26 -30.12 29.27
N LEU A 258 11.19 -29.34 29.83
CA LEU A 258 12.54 -29.78 30.25
C LEU A 258 12.53 -30.57 31.59
N ASP A 259 13.42 -31.57 31.68
CA ASP A 259 13.56 -32.41 32.86
C ASP A 259 14.49 -31.79 33.91
N LEU A 260 13.93 -30.93 34.75
CA LEU A 260 14.62 -30.29 35.87
C LEU A 260 15.04 -31.24 37.00
N SER A 261 14.83 -32.56 36.87
CA SER A 261 15.41 -33.55 37.79
C SER A 261 16.86 -33.92 37.45
N LYS A 262 17.32 -33.59 36.24
CA LYS A 262 18.70 -33.80 35.78
C LYS A 262 19.48 -32.49 35.90
N ALA A 263 20.61 -32.53 36.62
CA ALA A 263 21.50 -31.36 36.71
C ALA A 263 22.10 -30.95 35.35
N GLU A 264 22.23 -31.88 34.40
CA GLU A 264 22.69 -31.58 33.04
C GLU A 264 21.73 -30.65 32.28
N THR A 265 20.42 -30.70 32.55
CA THR A 265 19.42 -29.84 31.91
C THR A 265 19.77 -28.37 32.08
N THR A 266 19.96 -27.90 33.31
CA THR A 266 20.29 -26.50 33.60
C THR A 266 21.60 -26.08 32.93
N GLU A 267 22.63 -26.92 32.95
CA GLU A 267 23.94 -26.59 32.39
C GLU A 267 23.96 -26.58 30.85
N VAL A 268 23.11 -27.40 30.19
CA VAL A 268 22.91 -27.34 28.74
C VAL A 268 22.20 -26.04 28.35
N ILE A 269 21.19 -25.61 29.12
CA ILE A 269 20.47 -24.35 28.88
C ILE A 269 21.35 -23.13 29.14
N LYS A 270 22.08 -23.06 30.26
CA LYS A 270 23.09 -22.00 30.50
C LYS A 270 24.08 -21.90 29.34
N GLY A 271 24.60 -23.05 28.90
CA GLY A 271 25.48 -23.15 27.75
C GLY A 271 24.83 -22.76 26.42
N MET A 272 23.51 -22.72 26.29
CA MET A 272 22.79 -22.19 25.12
C MET A 272 22.66 -20.66 25.22
N PHE A 273 22.36 -20.13 26.40
CA PHE A 273 22.40 -18.68 26.64
C PHE A 273 23.83 -18.12 26.41
N ASP A 274 24.89 -18.84 26.79
CA ASP A 274 26.29 -18.44 26.54
C ASP A 274 26.64 -18.25 25.05
N GLU A 275 25.93 -18.93 24.14
CA GLU A 275 26.16 -18.83 22.69
C GLU A 275 25.53 -17.57 22.08
N PHE A 276 24.32 -17.22 22.55
CA PHE A 276 23.53 -16.12 22.00
C PHE A 276 23.67 -14.81 22.78
N MET A 277 24.11 -14.84 24.04
CA MET A 277 24.37 -13.61 24.84
C MET A 277 25.31 -12.60 24.17
N PRO A 278 26.35 -12.99 23.40
CA PRO A 278 27.19 -12.05 22.65
C PRO A 278 26.51 -11.42 21.42
N TRP A 279 25.28 -11.81 21.09
CA TRP A 279 24.43 -11.21 20.05
C TRP A 279 23.57 -10.11 20.65
N PHE A 280 23.04 -10.38 21.85
CA PHE A 280 22.13 -9.51 22.56
C PHE A 280 22.84 -8.23 23.05
N GLN A 281 22.60 -7.10 22.39
CA GLN A 281 23.24 -5.82 22.72
C GLN A 281 22.41 -5.07 23.79
N GLY A 282 21.07 -5.09 23.66
CA GLY A 282 20.12 -4.58 24.65
C GLY A 282 20.38 -5.05 26.10
N ALA A 283 19.97 -4.25 27.09
CA ALA A 283 20.37 -4.43 28.49
C ALA A 283 19.68 -5.58 29.24
N GLU A 284 18.71 -6.26 28.63
CA GLU A 284 17.77 -7.17 29.27
C GLU A 284 17.55 -8.40 28.40
N VAL A 285 17.42 -9.57 29.02
CA VAL A 285 17.19 -10.85 28.34
C VAL A 285 16.15 -11.62 29.14
N ASN A 286 15.10 -12.10 28.48
CA ASN A 286 14.04 -12.87 29.10
C ASN A 286 14.33 -14.38 28.92
N PHE A 287 14.04 -15.19 29.95
CA PHE A 287 14.16 -16.66 29.89
C PHE A 287 12.81 -17.38 30.00
N GLY A 288 11.71 -16.64 29.89
CA GLY A 288 10.34 -17.11 29.92
C GLY A 288 9.94 -17.65 31.30
N ALA A 289 9.85 -18.97 31.44
CA ALA A 289 9.55 -19.72 32.65
C ALA A 289 8.10 -19.60 33.18
N ASP A 290 7.12 -19.44 32.31
CA ASP A 290 5.71 -19.73 32.55
C ASP A 290 5.35 -21.22 32.37
N GLU A 291 4.05 -21.52 32.53
CA GLU A 291 3.29 -22.77 32.30
C GLU A 291 3.81 -24.10 32.94
N TYR A 292 5.05 -24.17 33.44
CA TYR A 292 5.75 -25.39 33.84
C TYR A 292 5.01 -26.20 34.94
N PRO A 293 4.43 -27.39 34.64
CA PRO A 293 3.57 -28.14 35.54
C PRO A 293 4.33 -29.05 36.52
N GLY A 294 5.67 -29.04 36.48
CA GLY A 294 6.53 -29.97 37.20
C GLY A 294 6.78 -29.62 38.67
N ASN A 295 7.93 -30.05 39.19
CA ASN A 295 8.25 -29.89 40.60
C ASN A 295 8.56 -28.43 40.97
N LYS A 296 7.73 -27.85 41.83
CA LYS A 296 7.77 -26.43 42.27
C LYS A 296 8.99 -26.03 43.14
N ALA A 297 9.84 -26.98 43.52
CA ALA A 297 11.16 -26.71 44.12
C ALA A 297 12.27 -26.73 43.06
N GLN A 298 12.23 -27.69 42.12
CA GLN A 298 13.19 -27.75 41.00
C GLN A 298 13.04 -26.56 40.06
N TYR A 299 11.79 -26.15 39.76
CA TYR A 299 11.49 -24.92 39.02
C TYR A 299 12.08 -23.67 39.69
N ARG A 300 11.91 -23.53 41.02
CA ARG A 300 12.44 -22.39 41.79
C ARG A 300 13.96 -22.35 41.80
N GLN A 301 14.61 -23.52 41.85
CA GLN A 301 16.06 -23.59 41.69
C GLN A 301 16.47 -23.18 40.27
N PHE A 302 15.87 -23.77 39.23
CA PHE A 302 16.19 -23.45 37.83
C PHE A 302 16.01 -21.95 37.52
N TYR A 303 14.90 -21.35 37.96
CA TYR A 303 14.63 -19.92 37.83
C TYR A 303 15.76 -19.07 38.44
N ASN A 304 16.19 -19.39 39.67
CA ASN A 304 17.28 -18.68 40.35
C ASN A 304 18.63 -18.93 39.66
N ASP A 305 18.92 -20.17 39.27
CA ASP A 305 20.15 -20.58 38.59
C ASP A 305 20.29 -19.88 37.21
N MET A 306 19.18 -19.62 36.50
CA MET A 306 19.15 -18.88 35.24
C MET A 306 19.24 -17.36 35.46
N ALA A 307 18.54 -16.82 36.44
CA ALA A 307 18.63 -15.39 36.80
C ALA A 307 20.04 -14.99 37.26
N GLU A 308 20.73 -15.85 38.04
CA GLU A 308 22.14 -15.65 38.40
C GLU A 308 23.04 -15.72 37.15
N HIS A 309 22.83 -16.70 36.27
CA HIS A 309 23.64 -16.88 35.05
C HIS A 309 23.55 -15.69 34.09
N ILE A 310 22.32 -15.23 33.76
CA ILE A 310 22.10 -14.07 32.90
C ILE A 310 22.72 -12.82 33.54
N ARG A 311 22.53 -12.61 34.85
CA ARG A 311 23.11 -11.47 35.57
C ARG A 311 24.63 -11.48 35.63
N ALA A 312 25.26 -12.66 35.65
CA ALA A 312 26.72 -12.80 35.58
C ALA A 312 27.32 -12.30 34.25
N THR A 313 26.53 -12.22 33.18
CA THR A 313 26.94 -11.64 31.89
C THR A 313 26.82 -10.11 31.84
N GLY A 314 26.28 -9.48 32.90
CA GLY A 314 26.03 -8.04 32.99
C GLY A 314 24.65 -7.58 32.48
N LYS A 315 23.77 -8.52 32.10
CA LYS A 315 22.40 -8.24 31.66
C LYS A 315 21.39 -8.31 32.82
N GLN A 316 20.26 -7.61 32.65
CA GLN A 316 19.09 -7.72 33.53
C GLN A 316 18.27 -8.95 33.10
N PRO A 317 18.06 -9.97 33.97
CA PRO A 317 17.12 -11.05 33.67
C PRO A 317 15.67 -10.56 33.69
N GLY A 318 14.86 -11.03 32.74
CA GLY A 318 13.40 -10.97 32.73
C GLY A 318 12.78 -12.38 32.77
N ALA A 319 11.51 -12.48 33.21
CA ALA A 319 10.73 -13.72 33.25
C ALA A 319 9.21 -13.46 33.24
N TRP A 320 8.41 -14.47 32.89
CA TRP A 320 6.96 -14.45 33.07
C TRP A 320 6.56 -14.73 34.53
N GLY A 321 5.54 -14.02 35.00
CA GLY A 321 5.08 -14.08 36.39
C GLY A 321 4.30 -15.37 36.71
N SER A 322 4.93 -16.29 37.45
CA SER A 322 4.36 -17.62 37.74
C SER A 322 4.20 -17.95 39.23
N PHE A 323 4.58 -17.05 40.15
CA PHE A 323 4.79 -17.38 41.57
C PHE A 323 3.52 -17.70 42.36
N THR A 324 2.34 -17.22 41.95
CA THR A 324 1.06 -17.58 42.62
C THR A 324 0.70 -19.02 42.34
N GLU A 325 0.86 -19.52 41.10
CA GLU A 325 0.73 -20.95 40.83
C GLU A 325 1.88 -21.73 41.46
N MET A 326 3.13 -21.32 41.25
CA MET A 326 4.33 -22.05 41.69
C MET A 326 4.62 -21.97 43.21
N SER A 327 3.69 -21.43 44.00
CA SER A 327 3.60 -21.59 45.46
C SER A 327 2.44 -22.50 45.92
N LYS A 328 1.38 -22.72 45.13
CA LYS A 328 0.23 -23.59 45.50
C LYS A 328 0.69 -24.99 45.87
N GLY A 329 0.32 -25.41 47.10
CA GLY A 329 0.65 -26.73 47.67
C GLY A 329 2.02 -26.84 48.36
N THR A 330 2.89 -25.83 48.25
CA THR A 330 4.25 -25.86 48.85
C THR A 330 4.27 -25.49 50.34
N GLY A 331 3.30 -24.69 50.80
CA GLY A 331 3.30 -24.07 52.12
C GLY A 331 4.04 -22.73 52.19
N MET A 332 4.72 -22.33 51.12
CA MET A 332 5.40 -21.04 50.96
C MET A 332 4.44 -19.97 50.42
N SER A 333 4.75 -18.69 50.61
CA SER A 333 3.91 -17.57 50.11
C SER A 333 4.54 -16.85 48.91
N GLY A 334 3.88 -16.89 47.73
CA GLY A 334 4.25 -16.09 46.56
C GLY A 334 5.73 -16.24 46.15
N VAL A 335 6.44 -15.13 46.08
CA VAL A 335 7.88 -15.03 45.68
C VAL A 335 8.87 -15.57 46.72
N GLU A 336 8.43 -16.22 47.80
CA GLU A 336 9.33 -16.76 48.82
C GLU A 336 10.38 -17.71 48.21
N GLY A 337 11.67 -17.35 48.34
CA GLY A 337 12.79 -18.13 47.83
C GLY A 337 13.07 -17.98 46.32
N TYR A 338 12.40 -17.06 45.63
CA TYR A 338 12.76 -16.64 44.27
C TYR A 338 13.68 -15.42 44.29
N ASP A 339 14.50 -15.26 43.25
CA ASP A 339 15.20 -14.02 42.93
C ASP A 339 14.19 -12.90 42.60
N LYS A 340 14.37 -11.75 43.27
CA LYS A 340 13.46 -10.60 43.21
C LYS A 340 13.97 -9.44 42.38
N ASP A 341 15.22 -9.51 41.93
CA ASP A 341 15.85 -8.52 41.05
C ASP A 341 15.72 -8.95 39.57
N VAL A 342 14.70 -9.77 39.26
CA VAL A 342 14.25 -10.14 37.91
C VAL A 342 13.06 -9.25 37.53
N ILE A 343 12.98 -8.81 36.28
CA ILE A 343 11.81 -8.06 35.77
C ILE A 343 10.72 -9.04 35.37
N ILE A 344 9.49 -8.80 35.84
CA ILE A 344 8.38 -9.73 35.69
C ILE A 344 7.33 -9.21 34.70
N ASN A 345 7.07 -9.98 33.65
CA ASN A 345 5.86 -9.82 32.84
C ASN A 345 4.67 -10.38 33.63
N SER A 346 3.84 -9.50 34.19
CA SER A 346 2.64 -9.88 34.96
C SER A 346 1.48 -10.12 34.00
N TRP A 347 1.40 -11.35 33.50
CA TRP A 347 0.57 -11.72 32.34
C TRP A 347 -0.79 -12.33 32.71
N ASN A 348 -0.91 -13.11 33.78
CA ASN A 348 -2.19 -13.73 34.16
C ASN A 348 -2.43 -13.63 35.67
N ASN A 349 -3.63 -13.20 36.08
CA ASN A 349 -3.99 -12.98 37.48
C ASN A 349 -3.88 -14.25 38.37
N GLY A 350 -4.08 -15.44 37.79
CA GLY A 350 -4.00 -16.74 38.46
C GLY A 350 -2.59 -17.30 38.58
N TRP A 351 -1.70 -16.95 37.64
CA TRP A 351 -0.27 -17.29 37.62
C TRP A 351 0.55 -16.29 38.45
N TYR A 352 0.46 -14.98 38.18
CA TYR A 352 0.96 -13.87 39.02
C TYR A 352 0.44 -12.49 38.56
N GLY A 353 -0.68 -12.03 39.15
CA GLY A 353 -1.29 -10.73 38.85
C GLY A 353 -0.60 -9.49 39.47
N LEU A 354 -0.99 -8.32 38.98
CA LEU A 354 -0.47 -6.99 39.34
C LEU A 354 -0.45 -6.76 40.86
N ASN A 355 -1.53 -7.11 41.55
CA ASN A 355 -1.66 -6.99 43.01
C ASN A 355 -0.61 -7.82 43.76
N ALA A 356 -0.28 -9.02 43.26
CA ALA A 356 0.74 -9.87 43.86
C ALA A 356 2.13 -9.26 43.64
N ALA A 357 2.45 -8.85 42.41
CA ALA A 357 3.70 -8.18 42.06
C ALA A 357 3.93 -6.89 42.88
N ALA A 358 2.90 -6.07 43.05
CA ALA A 358 2.94 -4.85 43.85
C ALA A 358 3.06 -5.11 45.36
N ALA A 359 2.36 -6.12 45.89
CA ALA A 359 2.44 -6.49 47.31
C ALA A 359 3.81 -7.08 47.68
N ASP A 360 4.34 -7.94 46.81
CA ASP A 360 5.67 -8.52 46.94
C ASP A 360 6.79 -7.49 46.66
N LYS A 361 6.51 -6.42 45.91
CA LYS A 361 7.48 -5.41 45.44
C LYS A 361 8.51 -5.99 44.46
N MET A 362 8.02 -6.69 43.45
CA MET A 362 8.81 -7.04 42.26
C MET A 362 8.97 -5.81 41.37
N LYS A 363 9.94 -5.83 40.45
CA LYS A 363 9.88 -5.00 39.23
C LYS A 363 8.94 -5.71 38.25
N PHE A 364 7.92 -5.04 37.73
CA PHE A 364 6.97 -5.69 36.81
C PHE A 364 6.36 -4.76 35.77
N ILE A 365 5.94 -5.38 34.67
CA ILE A 365 5.29 -4.78 33.50
C ILE A 365 3.89 -5.41 33.37
N ASN A 366 2.86 -4.61 33.11
CA ASN A 366 1.52 -5.12 32.79
C ASN A 366 1.50 -5.68 31.37
N THR A 367 1.33 -6.99 31.28
CA THR A 367 1.30 -7.77 30.02
C THR A 367 0.04 -8.64 29.96
N ASN A 368 -1.06 -8.16 30.54
CA ASN A 368 -2.15 -9.06 30.92
C ASN A 368 -2.93 -9.68 29.76
N ASP A 369 -3.03 -11.00 29.76
CA ASP A 369 -3.74 -11.85 28.82
C ASP A 369 -5.16 -11.37 28.46
N GLY A 370 -6.04 -11.26 29.45
CA GLY A 370 -7.43 -10.83 29.30
C GLY A 370 -7.61 -9.35 28.94
N THR A 371 -6.53 -8.58 28.78
CA THR A 371 -6.55 -7.14 28.51
C THR A 371 -5.73 -6.75 27.26
N LEU A 372 -4.64 -7.47 26.95
CA LEU A 372 -3.55 -7.04 26.06
C LEU A 372 -2.98 -8.14 25.15
N TYR A 373 -3.44 -9.40 25.22
CA TYR A 373 -3.06 -10.44 24.25
C TYR A 373 -3.97 -10.42 23.02
N VAL A 374 -3.36 -10.62 21.84
CA VAL A 374 -4.01 -10.97 20.57
C VAL A 374 -3.51 -12.34 20.13
N VAL A 375 -4.42 -13.28 19.93
CA VAL A 375 -4.14 -14.55 19.24
C VAL A 375 -4.82 -14.51 17.87
N PRO A 376 -4.09 -14.31 16.76
CA PRO A 376 -4.67 -14.00 15.46
C PRO A 376 -5.80 -14.95 15.04
N PHE A 377 -6.98 -14.37 14.81
CA PHE A 377 -8.21 -15.02 14.37
C PHE A 377 -8.82 -16.06 15.33
N ALA A 378 -8.34 -16.18 16.58
CA ALA A 378 -8.94 -17.05 17.60
C ALA A 378 -10.31 -16.54 18.10
N ASP A 379 -11.09 -17.44 18.70
CA ASP A 379 -12.32 -17.13 19.44
C ASP A 379 -12.06 -16.78 20.94
N TYR A 380 -10.78 -16.70 21.31
CA TYR A 380 -10.24 -16.22 22.59
C TYR A 380 -9.18 -15.13 22.35
N TYR A 381 -8.66 -14.53 23.43
CA TYR A 381 -7.63 -13.45 23.44
C TYR A 381 -7.65 -12.53 22.22
N HIS A 382 -8.74 -11.77 22.07
CA HIS A 382 -8.86 -10.68 21.09
C HIS A 382 -8.46 -11.02 19.64
N GLY A 383 -8.81 -12.22 19.13
CA GLY A 383 -8.41 -12.64 17.78
C GLY A 383 -8.91 -11.80 16.60
N ASN A 384 -9.75 -10.78 16.83
CA ASN A 384 -10.12 -9.76 15.85
C ASN A 384 -9.47 -8.38 16.15
N GLY A 385 -8.32 -8.38 16.83
CA GLY A 385 -7.63 -7.19 17.33
C GLY A 385 -8.10 -6.75 18.72
N LEU A 386 -7.25 -5.97 19.41
CA LEU A 386 -7.57 -5.42 20.73
C LEU A 386 -8.74 -4.44 20.68
N ASN A 387 -9.45 -4.28 21.81
CA ASN A 387 -10.47 -3.24 21.96
C ASN A 387 -9.81 -1.85 22.14
N ASN A 388 -9.21 -1.35 21.07
CA ASN A 388 -8.43 -0.12 21.03
C ASN A 388 -9.24 1.12 21.42
N GLN A 389 -10.55 1.14 21.17
CA GLN A 389 -11.42 2.20 21.68
C GLN A 389 -11.46 2.23 23.22
N TRP A 390 -11.68 1.09 23.87
CA TRP A 390 -11.74 0.99 25.34
C TRP A 390 -10.36 1.18 25.99
N LEU A 391 -9.31 0.64 25.38
CA LEU A 391 -7.93 0.86 25.81
C LEU A 391 -7.57 2.36 25.78
N TYR A 392 -8.04 3.07 24.77
CA TYR A 392 -7.90 4.52 24.68
C TYR A 392 -8.73 5.26 25.75
N THR A 393 -10.03 4.98 25.87
CA THR A 393 -10.93 5.77 26.74
C THR A 393 -10.76 5.49 28.23
N ASP A 394 -10.76 4.23 28.65
CA ASP A 394 -11.05 3.84 30.04
C ASP A 394 -9.90 3.10 30.74
N TRP A 395 -9.01 2.44 29.98
CA TRP A 395 -7.85 1.72 30.53
C TRP A 395 -6.72 2.65 30.98
N LEU A 396 -5.82 2.14 31.83
CA LEU A 396 -4.51 2.73 32.18
C LEU A 396 -3.49 1.59 32.41
N PRO A 397 -2.18 1.79 32.17
CA PRO A 397 -1.16 0.74 32.32
C PRO A 397 -1.10 0.05 33.68
N ASN A 398 -1.53 0.70 34.76
CA ASN A 398 -1.61 0.12 36.11
C ASN A 398 -2.92 -0.67 36.38
N MET A 399 -3.68 -1.04 35.34
CA MET A 399 -4.96 -1.75 35.43
C MET A 399 -4.99 -3.00 34.54
N ALA A 400 -5.45 -4.14 35.08
CA ALA A 400 -5.67 -5.38 34.32
C ALA A 400 -6.51 -6.39 35.11
N GLY A 401 -7.35 -7.19 34.43
CA GLY A 401 -8.10 -8.29 35.07
C GLY A 401 -9.04 -7.89 36.23
N GLY A 402 -9.38 -6.61 36.37
CA GLY A 402 -10.10 -6.04 37.52
C GLY A 402 -9.21 -5.62 38.70
N GLU A 403 -7.89 -5.79 38.58
CA GLU A 403 -6.88 -5.28 39.52
C GLU A 403 -6.43 -3.87 39.12
N VAL A 404 -6.09 -3.06 40.13
CA VAL A 404 -5.56 -1.69 39.95
C VAL A 404 -4.49 -1.46 41.02
N VAL A 405 -3.27 -1.12 40.60
CA VAL A 405 -2.13 -0.83 41.50
C VAL A 405 -1.77 0.66 41.48
N ASP A 406 -0.95 1.11 42.42
CA ASP A 406 -0.41 2.47 42.39
C ASP A 406 0.56 2.61 41.19
N PRO A 407 0.43 3.65 40.34
CA PRO A 407 1.32 3.88 39.19
C PRO A 407 2.82 3.86 39.52
N SER A 408 3.21 4.27 40.75
CA SER A 408 4.61 4.28 41.19
C SER A 408 5.19 2.89 41.49
N GLN A 409 4.36 1.83 41.48
CA GLN A 409 4.80 0.45 41.74
C GLN A 409 5.06 -0.36 40.47
N ILE A 410 4.68 0.12 39.28
CA ILE A 410 4.73 -0.62 38.02
C ILE A 410 5.57 0.12 36.97
N MET A 411 6.36 -0.60 36.18
CA MET A 411 7.26 -0.01 35.19
C MET A 411 6.50 0.57 33.99
N GLY A 412 5.36 -0.02 33.65
CA GLY A 412 4.54 0.33 32.49
C GLY A 412 3.79 -0.89 31.94
N SER A 413 3.61 -0.96 30.62
CA SER A 413 2.83 -2.01 29.98
C SER A 413 3.30 -2.33 28.56
N MET A 414 3.14 -3.60 28.16
CA MET A 414 3.45 -4.11 26.83
C MET A 414 2.30 -5.02 26.39
N PHE A 415 1.88 -4.94 25.12
CA PHE A 415 0.86 -5.83 24.54
C PHE A 415 1.52 -6.96 23.75
N ALA A 416 0.80 -8.05 23.48
CA ALA A 416 1.41 -9.25 22.88
C ALA A 416 0.61 -9.82 21.70
N VAL A 417 1.34 -10.34 20.70
CA VAL A 417 0.81 -11.30 19.73
C VAL A 417 1.38 -12.68 20.01
N TRP A 418 0.49 -13.67 20.10
CA TRP A 418 0.83 -15.08 20.23
C TRP A 418 0.23 -15.87 19.06
N ASN A 419 1.05 -16.67 18.38
CA ASN A 419 0.71 -17.29 17.09
C ASN A 419 0.24 -18.75 17.27
N ASP A 420 -0.55 -19.00 18.31
CA ASP A 420 -1.07 -20.31 18.79
C ASP A 420 -1.57 -21.23 17.67
N LEU A 421 -2.24 -20.64 16.67
CA LEU A 421 -2.95 -21.33 15.61
C LEU A 421 -2.01 -21.72 14.46
N VAL A 422 -0.98 -22.52 14.79
CA VAL A 422 0.11 -22.95 13.88
C VAL A 422 -0.37 -23.57 12.56
N ASP A 423 -1.51 -24.26 12.56
CA ASP A 423 -2.10 -24.93 11.39
C ASP A 423 -3.00 -24.01 10.54
N ARG A 424 -3.22 -22.75 10.93
CA ARG A 424 -4.08 -21.81 10.21
C ARG A 424 -3.28 -20.98 9.20
N ASP A 425 -3.86 -20.79 8.03
CA ASP A 425 -3.35 -19.93 6.96
C ASP A 425 -3.59 -18.45 7.30
N TYR A 426 -2.50 -17.71 7.55
CA TYR A 426 -2.44 -16.25 7.72
C TYR A 426 -0.96 -15.81 7.74
N ASN A 427 -0.66 -14.60 7.27
CA ASN A 427 0.69 -14.07 7.10
C ASN A 427 1.00 -12.89 8.06
N GLU A 428 2.22 -12.34 7.99
CA GLU A 428 2.68 -11.25 8.86
C GLU A 428 1.90 -9.93 8.69
N GLN A 429 1.43 -9.61 7.49
CA GLN A 429 0.56 -8.47 7.21
C GLN A 429 -0.89 -8.71 7.70
N ASP A 430 -1.38 -9.95 7.67
CA ASP A 430 -2.67 -10.31 8.28
C ASP A 430 -2.64 -10.11 9.81
N VAL A 431 -1.51 -10.43 10.45
CA VAL A 431 -1.29 -10.13 11.88
C VAL A 431 -1.21 -8.63 12.11
N HIS A 432 -0.47 -7.90 11.27
CA HIS A 432 -0.31 -6.45 11.40
C HIS A 432 -1.66 -5.72 11.44
N GLY A 433 -2.59 -6.04 10.54
CA GLY A 433 -3.91 -5.41 10.50
C GLY A 433 -4.79 -5.64 11.74
N LEU A 434 -4.49 -6.64 12.57
CA LEU A 434 -5.14 -6.83 13.87
C LEU A 434 -4.57 -5.91 14.98
N ILE A 435 -3.37 -5.35 14.77
CA ILE A 435 -2.63 -4.63 15.82
C ILE A 435 -2.06 -3.26 15.44
N GLU A 436 -2.11 -2.83 14.18
CA GLU A 436 -1.53 -1.57 13.70
C GLU A 436 -1.99 -0.36 14.56
N ARG A 437 -3.29 -0.28 14.88
CA ARG A 437 -3.88 0.79 15.70
C ARG A 437 -3.71 0.56 17.22
N SER A 438 -3.18 -0.60 17.63
CA SER A 438 -2.84 -0.90 19.03
C SER A 438 -1.55 -0.20 19.46
N PHE A 439 -0.54 -0.11 18.57
CA PHE A 439 0.72 0.61 18.83
C PHE A 439 0.49 2.08 19.26
N PRO A 440 -0.20 2.94 18.49
CA PRO A 440 -0.46 4.33 18.89
C PRO A 440 -1.32 4.45 20.16
N VAL A 441 -2.23 3.50 20.41
CA VAL A 441 -3.06 3.51 21.62
C VAL A 441 -2.23 3.16 22.87
N VAL A 442 -1.46 2.08 22.85
CA VAL A 442 -0.58 1.69 23.98
C VAL A 442 0.49 2.76 24.20
N ALA A 443 1.05 3.33 23.14
CA ALA A 443 1.96 4.47 23.21
C ALA A 443 1.32 5.67 23.91
N GLN A 444 0.17 6.15 23.43
CA GLN A 444 -0.57 7.27 24.03
C GLN A 444 -0.85 7.05 25.52
N LYS A 445 -1.21 5.82 25.91
CA LYS A 445 -1.64 5.48 27.28
C LYS A 445 -0.49 5.19 28.24
N THR A 446 0.69 4.83 27.74
CA THR A 446 1.92 4.68 28.55
C THR A 446 2.76 5.95 28.62
N TRP A 447 2.74 6.80 27.60
CA TRP A 447 3.39 8.11 27.61
C TRP A 447 2.57 9.13 28.40
N THR A 448 1.24 9.15 28.24
CA THR A 448 0.33 10.00 29.02
C THR A 448 -0.73 9.14 29.72
N ALA A 449 -0.45 8.77 30.97
CA ALA A 449 -1.23 7.87 31.82
C ALA A 449 -2.52 8.51 32.37
N LYS A 450 -3.33 9.10 31.49
CA LYS A 450 -4.46 9.98 31.83
C LYS A 450 -5.67 9.66 30.93
N ALA A 451 -6.84 10.20 31.27
CA ALA A 451 -8.00 10.17 30.37
C ALA A 451 -7.72 11.12 29.17
N PRO A 452 -7.89 10.67 27.90
CA PRO A 452 -7.61 11.51 26.75
C PRO A 452 -8.53 12.73 26.64
N LYS A 453 -8.02 13.81 26.02
CA LYS A 453 -8.75 15.08 25.83
C LYS A 453 -9.59 15.11 24.53
N VAL A 454 -9.33 14.21 23.59
CA VAL A 454 -10.06 14.06 22.32
C VAL A 454 -10.78 12.70 22.30
N SER A 455 -11.78 12.55 21.43
CA SER A 455 -12.48 11.26 21.28
C SER A 455 -11.64 10.27 20.47
N TYR A 456 -11.86 8.97 20.67
CA TYR A 456 -11.18 7.92 19.90
C TYR A 456 -11.37 8.07 18.37
N ALA A 457 -12.55 8.52 17.92
CA ALA A 457 -12.79 8.82 16.51
C ALA A 457 -11.89 9.98 16.01
N ALA A 458 -11.78 11.07 16.77
CA ALA A 458 -10.91 12.20 16.40
C ALA A 458 -9.42 11.87 16.54
N PHE A 459 -9.06 10.92 17.40
CA PHE A 459 -7.71 10.36 17.49
C PHE A 459 -7.37 9.57 16.23
N ASN A 460 -8.26 8.68 15.77
CA ASN A 460 -8.06 7.91 14.53
C ASN A 460 -7.98 8.83 13.31
N THR A 461 -8.90 9.79 13.13
CA THR A 461 -8.84 10.77 12.02
C THR A 461 -7.54 11.60 11.99
N ALA A 462 -6.83 11.71 13.11
CA ALA A 462 -5.51 12.33 13.17
C ALA A 462 -4.35 11.33 13.03
N LEU A 463 -4.55 10.04 13.35
CA LEU A 463 -3.64 8.95 12.95
C LEU A 463 -3.60 8.80 11.44
N ASP A 464 -4.74 8.95 10.76
CA ASP A 464 -4.91 8.92 9.30
C ASP A 464 -4.21 10.10 8.57
N LYS A 465 -3.50 10.96 9.31
CA LYS A 465 -2.56 12.00 8.82
C LYS A 465 -1.18 11.96 9.50
N VAL A 466 -1.01 11.12 10.51
CA VAL A 466 0.28 10.88 11.18
C VAL A 466 1.02 9.72 10.51
N GLY A 467 0.30 8.79 9.86
CA GLY A 467 0.86 7.60 9.24
C GLY A 467 1.43 6.63 10.26
N MET A 468 2.03 5.55 9.77
CA MET A 468 2.71 4.57 10.63
C MET A 468 4.10 5.05 11.07
N GLY A 469 4.70 5.96 10.32
CA GLY A 469 6.08 6.44 10.50
C GLY A 469 6.94 6.18 9.27
N PRO A 470 8.19 6.67 9.27
CA PRO A 470 9.09 6.60 8.12
C PRO A 470 9.89 5.28 8.03
N SER A 471 10.59 5.11 6.92
CA SER A 471 11.55 4.03 6.62
C SER A 471 10.96 2.61 6.60
N LEU A 472 9.65 2.47 6.40
CA LEU A 472 8.94 1.18 6.31
C LEU A 472 9.01 0.62 4.87
N GLY A 473 9.28 -0.67 4.71
CA GLY A 473 9.43 -1.30 3.39
C GLY A 473 8.48 -2.47 3.11
N THR A 474 7.99 -3.13 4.16
CA THR A 474 7.14 -4.34 4.11
C THR A 474 5.80 -4.15 4.81
N ILE A 475 5.78 -3.41 5.92
CA ILE A 475 4.56 -3.06 6.66
C ILE A 475 3.71 -2.06 5.87
N LYS A 476 2.42 -2.35 5.70
CA LYS A 476 1.43 -1.48 5.01
C LYS A 476 0.24 -1.14 5.91
N ASP A 477 -0.34 0.06 5.75
CA ASP A 477 -1.57 0.47 6.45
C ASP A 477 -2.74 -0.38 5.93
N THR A 478 -3.49 -1.02 6.84
CA THR A 478 -4.63 -1.86 6.47
C THR A 478 -5.98 -1.23 6.81
N THR A 479 -6.00 -0.09 7.52
CA THR A 479 -7.23 0.66 7.79
C THR A 479 -7.65 1.46 6.54
N PRO A 480 -8.83 1.21 5.95
CA PRO A 480 -9.36 2.07 4.91
C PRO A 480 -9.67 3.47 5.46
N ALA A 481 -9.33 4.51 4.70
CA ALA A 481 -9.67 5.89 5.06
C ALA A 481 -11.18 6.05 5.33
N ALA A 482 -11.53 6.83 6.37
CA ALA A 482 -12.85 6.79 7.00
C ALA A 482 -13.99 7.49 6.23
N GLY A 483 -14.32 7.04 5.03
CA GLY A 483 -15.55 7.44 4.32
C GLY A 483 -15.46 7.37 2.80
N ALA A 484 -16.58 7.02 2.16
CA ALA A 484 -16.68 6.53 0.78
C ALA A 484 -15.92 5.21 0.54
N VAL A 485 -16.29 4.49 -0.52
CA VAL A 485 -15.43 3.42 -1.04
C VAL A 485 -14.48 4.09 -1.99
N ASP A 486 -13.21 4.22 -1.59
CA ASP A 486 -12.16 4.50 -2.56
C ASP A 486 -12.00 3.27 -3.46
N LEU A 487 -12.17 3.48 -4.75
CA LEU A 487 -12.03 2.45 -5.78
C LEU A 487 -10.60 2.39 -6.32
N ALA A 488 -9.75 3.37 -6.00
CA ALA A 488 -8.37 3.49 -6.48
C ALA A 488 -7.33 2.79 -5.59
N THR A 489 -7.60 2.54 -4.31
CA THR A 489 -6.66 1.84 -3.43
C THR A 489 -6.30 0.46 -3.98
N GLY A 490 -5.01 0.15 -4.06
CA GLY A 490 -4.46 -1.07 -4.66
C GLY A 490 -4.62 -1.19 -6.18
N LYS A 491 -4.92 -0.10 -6.90
CA LYS A 491 -5.10 -0.11 -8.37
C LYS A 491 -3.87 0.36 -9.14
N PRO A 492 -3.66 -0.13 -10.38
CA PRO A 492 -2.72 0.47 -11.30
C PRO A 492 -3.03 1.96 -11.52
N ALA A 493 -2.01 2.79 -11.33
CA ALA A 493 -2.02 4.20 -11.64
C ALA A 493 -0.85 4.55 -12.57
N ALA A 494 -1.06 5.49 -13.47
CA ALA A 494 -0.10 5.92 -14.49
C ALA A 494 -0.02 7.45 -14.56
N ALA A 495 1.10 7.96 -15.08
CA ALA A 495 1.31 9.38 -15.33
C ALA A 495 1.91 9.58 -16.72
N THR A 496 1.78 10.77 -17.30
CA THR A 496 2.46 11.14 -18.57
C THR A 496 3.86 11.73 -18.37
N SER A 497 4.36 11.72 -17.13
CA SER A 497 5.66 12.26 -16.71
C SER A 497 5.92 11.82 -15.27
N THR A 498 7.08 11.21 -15.01
CA THR A 498 7.41 10.57 -13.73
C THR A 498 8.85 10.86 -13.35
N LYS A 499 9.08 11.48 -12.20
CA LYS A 499 10.41 11.65 -11.59
C LYS A 499 10.88 10.31 -11.02
N ALA A 500 12.14 9.96 -11.26
CA ALA A 500 12.72 8.73 -10.72
C ALA A 500 12.60 8.67 -9.19
N GLY A 501 12.13 7.54 -8.65
CA GLY A 501 11.81 7.35 -7.23
C GLY A 501 10.38 7.75 -6.83
N HIS A 502 9.62 8.44 -7.69
CA HIS A 502 8.24 8.88 -7.41
C HIS A 502 7.24 8.43 -8.50
N PRO A 503 7.09 7.11 -8.76
CA PRO A 503 6.18 6.58 -9.76
C PRO A 503 4.70 6.80 -9.43
N ALA A 504 3.86 6.80 -10.45
CA ALA A 504 2.41 7.02 -10.34
C ALA A 504 1.71 5.97 -9.44
N SER A 505 2.26 4.76 -9.33
CA SER A 505 1.79 3.70 -8.42
C SER A 505 1.73 4.13 -6.95
N ASN A 506 2.56 5.11 -6.56
CA ASN A 506 2.58 5.65 -5.20
C ASN A 506 1.31 6.42 -4.83
N LEU A 507 0.46 6.77 -5.81
CA LEU A 507 -0.80 7.47 -5.55
C LEU A 507 -1.90 6.54 -5.03
N THR A 508 -1.71 5.23 -5.15
CA THR A 508 -2.73 4.20 -4.96
C THR A 508 -2.25 3.00 -4.15
N ASP A 509 -1.00 2.97 -3.70
CA ASP A 509 -0.42 1.84 -2.94
C ASP A 509 -0.98 1.69 -1.51
N GLY A 510 -1.51 2.79 -0.94
CA GLY A 510 -2.04 2.88 0.42
C GLY A 510 -1.02 3.39 1.46
N ASP A 511 0.19 3.72 1.05
CA ASP A 511 1.17 4.37 1.91
C ASP A 511 0.86 5.88 2.04
N GLN A 512 1.20 6.47 3.18
CA GLN A 512 1.04 7.89 3.45
C GLN A 512 2.34 8.69 3.20
N ASN A 513 3.48 8.00 3.02
CA ASN A 513 4.82 8.56 2.86
C ASN A 513 5.34 8.45 1.42
N THR A 514 4.79 7.57 0.59
CA THR A 514 5.11 7.57 -0.84
C THR A 514 4.40 8.73 -1.54
N ARG A 515 4.93 9.16 -2.69
CA ARG A 515 4.30 10.19 -3.53
C ARG A 515 4.64 9.98 -5.00
N TRP A 516 3.82 10.52 -5.88
CA TRP A 516 4.20 10.80 -7.26
C TRP A 516 4.70 12.25 -7.42
N GLU A 517 5.63 12.46 -8.36
CA GLU A 517 6.11 13.77 -8.76
C GLU A 517 6.42 13.76 -10.27
N SER A 518 6.05 14.80 -11.02
CA SER A 518 6.37 14.93 -12.45
C SER A 518 7.87 15.14 -12.68
N ALA A 519 8.38 14.72 -13.83
CA ALA A 519 9.80 14.91 -14.17
C ALA A 519 10.14 16.35 -14.60
N ASP A 520 9.15 17.10 -15.09
CA ASP A 520 9.30 18.46 -15.59
C ASP A 520 8.01 19.29 -15.43
N ASN A 521 8.04 20.53 -15.95
CA ASN A 521 6.98 21.53 -15.86
C ASN A 521 5.95 21.49 -17.01
N LYS A 522 5.96 20.43 -17.83
CA LYS A 522 4.92 20.23 -18.86
C LYS A 522 3.57 19.92 -18.20
N ALA A 523 2.49 20.11 -18.96
CA ALA A 523 1.16 19.75 -18.51
C ALA A 523 1.04 18.21 -18.40
N ALA A 524 1.08 17.69 -17.18
CA ALA A 524 0.97 16.26 -16.91
C ALA A 524 -0.49 15.78 -16.92
N ALA A 525 -0.68 14.48 -17.01
CA ALA A 525 -1.91 13.81 -16.59
C ALA A 525 -1.61 12.64 -15.67
N LEU A 526 -2.55 12.35 -14.76
CA LEU A 526 -2.58 11.18 -13.88
C LEU A 526 -3.80 10.34 -14.20
N SER A 527 -3.68 9.01 -14.23
CA SER A 527 -4.82 8.11 -14.43
C SER A 527 -4.79 6.90 -13.51
N VAL A 528 -5.96 6.30 -13.27
CA VAL A 528 -6.16 5.09 -12.46
C VAL A 528 -7.05 4.11 -13.23
N ASP A 529 -6.67 2.83 -13.29
CA ASP A 529 -7.50 1.72 -13.79
C ASP A 529 -8.16 0.97 -12.62
N LEU A 530 -9.47 1.12 -12.47
CA LEU A 530 -10.25 0.45 -11.42
C LEU A 530 -10.34 -1.08 -11.64
N GLY A 531 -9.87 -1.58 -12.79
CA GLY A 531 -9.82 -2.98 -13.23
C GLY A 531 -11.15 -3.50 -13.80
N SER A 532 -12.22 -2.71 -13.70
CA SER A 532 -13.58 -3.02 -14.17
C SER A 532 -14.40 -1.73 -14.23
N VAL A 533 -15.49 -1.71 -14.99
CA VAL A 533 -16.40 -0.55 -15.01
C VAL A 533 -17.16 -0.46 -13.67
N GLN A 534 -16.98 0.66 -12.98
CA GLN A 534 -17.58 1.00 -11.69
C GLN A 534 -18.41 2.29 -11.78
N LYS A 535 -19.31 2.53 -10.82
CA LYS A 535 -19.99 3.82 -10.69
C LYS A 535 -19.12 4.78 -9.85
N VAL A 536 -18.63 5.84 -10.48
CA VAL A 536 -17.79 6.88 -9.86
C VAL A 536 -18.55 8.20 -9.74
N GLY A 537 -18.27 8.98 -8.70
CA GLY A 537 -18.94 10.28 -8.44
C GLY A 537 -18.06 11.35 -7.79
N GLY A 538 -16.76 11.11 -7.68
CA GLY A 538 -15.81 12.07 -7.16
C GLY A 538 -14.36 11.58 -7.24
N ILE A 539 -13.42 12.48 -6.98
CA ILE A 539 -12.01 12.18 -6.73
C ILE A 539 -11.54 12.88 -5.45
N ALA A 540 -10.52 12.30 -4.85
CA ALA A 540 -9.85 12.75 -3.65
C ALA A 540 -8.35 12.79 -3.91
N ALA A 541 -7.68 13.91 -3.66
CA ALA A 541 -6.23 14.03 -3.79
C ALA A 541 -5.63 14.69 -2.55
N GLU A 542 -4.43 14.29 -2.14
CA GLU A 542 -3.63 15.01 -1.14
C GLU A 542 -2.42 15.60 -1.88
N TRP A 543 -2.53 16.87 -2.31
CA TRP A 543 -1.50 17.53 -3.11
C TRP A 543 -0.26 17.85 -2.27
N ALA A 544 0.93 17.62 -2.83
CA ALA A 544 2.18 18.00 -2.21
C ALA A 544 2.41 19.52 -2.32
N ALA A 545 3.52 20.03 -1.74
CA ALA A 545 3.83 21.47 -1.73
C ALA A 545 3.80 22.10 -3.15
N ASN A 546 4.24 21.34 -4.15
CA ASN A 546 4.17 21.62 -5.58
C ASN A 546 2.80 21.20 -6.18
N ALA A 547 1.72 21.72 -5.63
CA ALA A 547 0.36 21.46 -6.14
C ALA A 547 0.15 22.03 -7.56
N PRO A 548 -0.71 21.42 -8.40
CA PRO A 548 -1.10 22.00 -9.67
C PRO A 548 -1.94 23.26 -9.46
N ALA A 549 -2.06 24.12 -10.47
CA ALA A 549 -3.00 25.25 -10.44
C ALA A 549 -4.46 24.81 -10.62
N GLY A 550 -4.69 23.72 -11.38
CA GLY A 550 -5.99 23.16 -11.69
C GLY A 550 -5.88 21.94 -12.59
N TYR A 551 -7.01 21.30 -12.88
CA TYR A 551 -7.09 20.12 -13.75
C TYR A 551 -8.50 19.91 -14.33
N ALA A 552 -8.59 19.10 -15.38
CA ALA A 552 -9.83 18.49 -15.84
C ALA A 552 -9.97 17.07 -15.26
N VAL A 553 -11.19 16.66 -14.91
CA VAL A 553 -11.50 15.25 -14.61
C VAL A 553 -12.14 14.62 -15.83
N GLU A 554 -11.57 13.50 -16.25
CA GLU A 554 -11.97 12.74 -17.43
C GLU A 554 -12.18 11.26 -17.05
N THR A 555 -13.14 10.60 -17.70
CA THR A 555 -13.50 9.21 -17.38
C THR A 555 -13.66 8.36 -18.63
N SER A 556 -13.26 7.10 -18.57
CA SER A 556 -13.31 6.15 -19.68
C SER A 556 -13.82 4.77 -19.27
N LYS A 557 -14.41 4.01 -20.19
CA LYS A 557 -14.75 2.59 -20.00
C LYS A 557 -13.72 1.62 -20.59
N ASP A 558 -12.88 2.10 -21.50
CA ASP A 558 -12.01 1.32 -22.38
C ASP A 558 -10.54 1.78 -22.38
N GLY A 559 -10.28 3.01 -21.92
CA GLY A 559 -8.96 3.64 -21.86
C GLY A 559 -8.66 4.56 -23.05
N VAL A 560 -9.50 4.54 -24.09
CA VAL A 560 -9.33 5.27 -25.36
C VAL A 560 -10.24 6.51 -25.39
N PHE A 561 -11.51 6.37 -24.98
CA PHE A 561 -12.49 7.47 -24.97
C PHE A 561 -12.57 8.14 -23.60
N TRP A 562 -12.38 9.45 -23.54
CA TRP A 562 -12.25 10.18 -22.28
C TRP A 562 -13.31 11.29 -22.14
N ASP A 563 -14.47 10.93 -21.57
CA ASP A 563 -15.54 11.88 -21.27
C ASP A 563 -15.10 12.84 -20.15
N ARG A 564 -14.97 14.14 -20.46
CA ARG A 564 -14.65 15.17 -19.44
C ARG A 564 -15.89 15.50 -18.61
N VAL A 565 -15.87 15.08 -17.35
CA VAL A 565 -17.00 15.23 -16.42
C VAL A 565 -17.00 16.56 -15.66
N THR A 566 -15.82 17.15 -15.41
CA THR A 566 -15.69 18.48 -14.77
C THR A 566 -14.29 19.09 -14.96
N THR A 567 -14.11 20.33 -14.50
CA THR A 567 -12.82 21.04 -14.37
C THR A 567 -12.76 21.74 -13.02
N HIS A 568 -11.58 21.82 -12.41
CA HIS A 568 -11.39 22.32 -11.05
C HIS A 568 -10.12 23.16 -10.91
N GLU A 569 -10.21 24.17 -10.03
CA GLU A 569 -9.11 25.08 -9.67
C GLU A 569 -8.62 24.71 -8.27
N VAL A 570 -7.32 24.45 -8.12
CA VAL A 570 -6.74 23.93 -6.88
C VAL A 570 -6.28 25.08 -6.00
N ALA A 571 -6.70 25.07 -4.73
CA ALA A 571 -6.41 26.15 -3.78
C ALA A 571 -4.93 26.17 -3.31
N GLY A 572 -4.22 25.05 -3.47
CA GLY A 572 -2.85 24.84 -3.05
C GLY A 572 -2.60 23.39 -2.63
N ALA A 573 -1.53 23.16 -1.88
CA ALA A 573 -1.20 21.87 -1.29
C ALA A 573 -2.20 21.43 -0.20
N GLY A 574 -2.22 20.14 0.12
CA GLY A 574 -3.13 19.54 1.10
C GLY A 574 -4.32 18.82 0.48
N PRO A 575 -5.37 18.51 1.27
CA PRO A 575 -6.51 17.70 0.83
C PRO A 575 -7.45 18.46 -0.12
N ASP A 576 -7.62 17.91 -1.30
CA ASP A 576 -8.54 18.36 -2.35
C ASP A 576 -9.63 17.31 -2.58
N GLN A 577 -10.87 17.76 -2.78
CA GLN A 577 -12.08 16.92 -2.77
C GLN A 577 -13.08 17.45 -3.79
N LEU A 578 -13.33 16.67 -4.84
CA LEU A 578 -14.12 17.10 -5.97
C LEU A 578 -15.17 16.03 -6.33
N THR A 579 -16.44 16.32 -6.02
CA THR A 579 -17.58 15.51 -6.44
C THR A 579 -18.09 15.96 -7.81
N PHE A 580 -18.49 15.01 -8.66
CA PHE A 580 -19.05 15.26 -10.00
C PHE A 580 -20.25 14.34 -10.29
N PRO A 581 -21.06 14.63 -11.33
CA PRO A 581 -22.21 13.80 -11.70
C PRO A 581 -21.83 12.32 -11.86
N THR A 582 -22.66 11.41 -11.34
CA THR A 582 -22.35 9.96 -11.37
C THR A 582 -22.15 9.44 -12.79
N THR A 583 -21.01 8.80 -13.05
CA THR A 583 -20.74 8.14 -14.34
C THR A 583 -20.27 6.70 -14.14
N GLU A 584 -20.29 5.91 -15.22
CA GLU A 584 -19.76 4.56 -15.25
C GLU A 584 -18.38 4.58 -15.92
N ALA A 585 -17.32 4.31 -15.16
CA ALA A 585 -15.95 4.38 -15.61
C ALA A 585 -15.16 3.13 -15.18
N ARG A 586 -14.29 2.64 -16.06
CA ARG A 586 -13.17 1.75 -15.67
C ARG A 586 -11.92 2.58 -15.36
N PHE A 587 -11.68 3.67 -16.08
CA PHE A 587 -10.53 4.52 -15.89
C PHE A 587 -10.96 5.95 -15.54
N VAL A 588 -10.21 6.60 -14.65
CA VAL A 588 -10.39 8.01 -14.28
C VAL A 588 -9.05 8.73 -14.47
N ARG A 589 -9.08 9.96 -15.01
CA ARG A 589 -7.89 10.76 -15.34
C ARG A 589 -8.04 12.19 -14.84
N LEU A 590 -6.99 12.71 -14.21
CA LEU A 590 -6.76 14.13 -13.99
C LEU A 590 -5.86 14.65 -15.11
N ALA A 591 -6.38 15.49 -16.00
CA ALA A 591 -5.67 15.96 -17.20
C ALA A 591 -5.34 17.45 -17.13
N GLY A 592 -4.18 17.84 -17.67
CA GLY A 592 -3.76 19.24 -17.76
C GLY A 592 -3.15 19.79 -16.47
N LEU A 593 -2.62 18.92 -15.61
CA LEU A 593 -1.94 19.25 -14.37
C LEU A 593 -0.73 20.13 -14.67
N THR A 594 -0.82 21.41 -14.32
CA THR A 594 0.23 22.41 -14.58
C THR A 594 0.76 22.96 -13.25
N PRO A 595 2.08 23.07 -13.04
CA PRO A 595 2.66 23.54 -11.78
C PRO A 595 2.12 24.91 -11.34
N SER A 596 1.87 25.06 -10.04
CA SER A 596 1.60 26.37 -9.44
C SER A 596 2.80 27.30 -9.58
N ALA A 597 2.54 28.60 -9.72
CA ALA A 597 3.58 29.61 -9.97
C ALA A 597 4.64 29.65 -8.86
N GLY A 598 5.84 29.14 -9.17
CA GLY A 598 6.95 28.99 -8.22
C GLY A 598 7.55 27.58 -8.18
N PHE A 599 6.91 26.59 -8.82
CA PHE A 599 7.40 25.22 -8.95
C PHE A 599 7.63 24.81 -10.41
N ASP A 600 8.58 23.91 -10.63
CA ASP A 600 8.89 23.32 -11.94
C ASP A 600 8.40 21.85 -12.07
N THR A 601 7.66 21.33 -11.08
CA THR A 601 7.04 19.99 -11.11
C THR A 601 5.65 20.04 -10.45
N VAL A 602 4.85 18.99 -10.63
CA VAL A 602 3.61 18.73 -9.88
C VAL A 602 3.83 17.51 -8.98
N GLY A 603 3.25 17.48 -7.77
CA GLY A 603 3.34 16.31 -6.89
C GLY A 603 2.08 16.05 -6.06
N ALA A 604 1.83 14.78 -5.73
CA ALA A 604 0.71 14.34 -4.90
C ALA A 604 1.06 13.08 -4.10
N TRP A 605 0.57 13.02 -2.87
CA TRP A 605 0.76 11.89 -1.95
C TRP A 605 -0.25 10.77 -2.23
N SER A 606 -1.46 11.09 -2.68
CA SER A 606 -2.47 10.07 -3.03
C SER A 606 -3.51 10.56 -4.04
N LEU A 607 -4.15 9.63 -4.75
CA LEU A 607 -5.27 9.86 -5.66
C LEU A 607 -6.35 8.77 -5.49
N GLY A 608 -7.37 9.08 -4.69
CA GLY A 608 -8.57 8.27 -4.51
C GLY A 608 -9.66 8.56 -5.56
N VAL A 609 -10.41 7.53 -5.94
CA VAL A 609 -11.57 7.61 -6.85
C VAL A 609 -12.82 7.19 -6.08
N GLN A 610 -13.73 8.13 -5.84
CA GLN A 610 -14.89 7.92 -4.98
C GLN A 610 -16.00 7.16 -5.71
N GLY A 611 -16.22 5.91 -5.28
CA GLY A 611 -17.35 5.10 -5.71
C GLY A 611 -18.69 5.60 -5.19
N VAL A 612 -19.77 5.39 -5.95
CA VAL A 612 -21.12 5.78 -5.52
C VAL A 612 -21.56 4.93 -4.32
N THR A 613 -21.46 5.55 -3.15
CA THR A 613 -21.65 4.95 -1.84
C THR A 613 -23.04 4.31 -1.72
N ASN A 614 -23.07 3.03 -1.33
CA ASN A 614 -24.27 2.39 -0.80
C ASN A 614 -24.58 3.02 0.58
N VAL A 615 -25.52 3.95 0.65
CA VAL A 615 -25.88 4.68 1.87
C VAL A 615 -26.69 3.85 2.87
N ALA A 616 -26.89 2.55 2.60
CA ALA A 616 -27.57 1.61 3.46
C ALA A 616 -26.65 0.56 4.12
N VAL A 617 -25.34 0.58 3.88
CA VAL A 617 -24.40 -0.25 4.66
C VAL A 617 -24.47 0.15 6.14
N GLY A 618 -24.67 -0.82 7.02
CA GLY A 618 -24.90 -0.60 8.46
C GLY A 618 -26.31 -0.11 8.82
N ALA A 619 -27.26 -0.05 7.87
CA ALA A 619 -28.61 0.41 8.15
C ALA A 619 -29.31 -0.46 9.20
N VAL A 620 -30.04 0.17 10.13
CA VAL A 620 -30.79 -0.56 11.15
C VAL A 620 -32.03 -1.16 10.48
N ALA A 621 -32.02 -2.48 10.29
CA ALA A 621 -33.00 -3.17 9.48
C ALA A 621 -34.17 -3.75 10.30
N THR A 622 -35.35 -3.74 9.69
CA THR A 622 -36.55 -4.40 10.20
C THR A 622 -37.25 -5.14 9.05
N ALA A 623 -37.99 -6.20 9.36
CA ALA A 623 -38.66 -7.02 8.35
C ALA A 623 -39.95 -7.65 8.88
N SER A 624 -40.75 -8.20 7.97
CA SER A 624 -41.94 -9.01 8.29
C SER A 624 -41.64 -10.29 9.09
N GLY A 625 -40.38 -10.71 9.16
CA GLY A 625 -39.89 -11.88 9.89
C GLY A 625 -38.52 -12.32 9.37
N ASN A 626 -37.91 -13.27 10.07
CA ASN A 626 -36.68 -13.96 9.67
C ASN A 626 -36.92 -15.47 9.71
N GLU A 627 -36.28 -16.24 8.83
CA GLU A 627 -36.39 -17.71 8.77
C GLU A 627 -35.71 -18.38 9.98
N ALA A 628 -34.56 -17.86 10.38
CA ALA A 628 -33.76 -18.32 11.51
C ALA A 628 -33.05 -17.13 12.19
N PRO A 629 -32.64 -17.26 13.48
CA PRO A 629 -31.88 -16.21 14.17
C PRO A 629 -30.54 -15.86 13.51
N SER A 630 -29.97 -16.78 12.72
CA SER A 630 -28.71 -16.62 11.98
C SER A 630 -28.85 -15.91 10.63
N LEU A 631 -30.07 -15.58 10.19
CA LEU A 631 -30.37 -14.88 8.93
C LEU A 631 -31.20 -13.60 9.17
N PRO A 632 -30.76 -12.67 10.05
CA PRO A 632 -31.53 -11.47 10.41
C PRO A 632 -31.57 -10.44 9.29
N ALA A 633 -32.54 -9.52 9.35
CA ALA A 633 -32.72 -8.44 8.36
C ALA A 633 -31.46 -7.57 8.12
N ASN A 634 -30.59 -7.41 9.12
CA ASN A 634 -29.34 -6.66 8.96
C ASN A 634 -28.36 -7.31 7.95
N GLN A 635 -28.45 -8.62 7.70
CA GLN A 635 -27.66 -9.33 6.68
C GLN A 635 -28.17 -9.11 5.24
N ALA A 636 -28.91 -8.04 4.99
CA ALA A 636 -29.13 -7.51 3.64
C ALA A 636 -28.81 -6.01 3.59
N PHE A 637 -28.02 -5.54 4.57
CA PHE A 637 -27.55 -4.17 4.73
C PHE A 637 -26.16 -4.15 5.42
N ASP A 638 -25.43 -5.27 5.42
CA ASP A 638 -24.10 -5.37 6.03
C ASP A 638 -22.98 -5.23 4.99
N GLY A 639 -23.33 -5.10 3.70
CA GLY A 639 -22.38 -4.97 2.59
C GLY A 639 -21.68 -6.28 2.22
N ASN A 640 -22.06 -7.42 2.81
CA ASN A 640 -21.36 -8.69 2.66
C ASN A 640 -22.19 -9.71 1.87
N LEU A 641 -21.81 -9.91 0.60
CA LEU A 641 -22.49 -10.85 -0.32
C LEU A 641 -22.37 -12.34 0.06
N ALA A 642 -21.67 -12.69 1.16
CA ALA A 642 -21.65 -14.04 1.73
C ALA A 642 -22.71 -14.27 2.83
N THR A 643 -23.18 -13.22 3.50
CA THR A 643 -24.32 -13.24 4.43
C THR A 643 -25.64 -13.02 3.67
N ARG A 644 -26.80 -13.30 4.30
CA ARG A 644 -28.12 -13.02 3.69
C ARG A 644 -29.25 -12.92 4.71
N TRP A 645 -30.17 -11.99 4.50
CA TRP A 645 -31.50 -12.09 5.10
C TRP A 645 -32.31 -13.21 4.42
N SER A 646 -33.09 -13.97 5.21
CA SER A 646 -34.11 -14.88 4.69
C SER A 646 -35.37 -14.82 5.57
N ALA A 647 -36.54 -14.99 4.96
CA ALA A 647 -37.84 -15.04 5.63
C ALA A 647 -38.76 -16.10 5.02
N ASN A 648 -39.56 -16.76 5.86
CA ASN A 648 -40.46 -17.87 5.50
C ASN A 648 -41.94 -17.54 5.84
N TYR A 649 -42.39 -16.33 5.46
CA TYR A 649 -43.61 -15.74 6.01
C TYR A 649 -44.89 -15.91 5.17
N ASN A 650 -45.99 -16.25 5.83
CA ASN A 650 -47.31 -16.56 5.25
C ASN A 650 -48.27 -15.34 5.12
N GLY A 651 -47.73 -14.12 5.09
CA GLY A 651 -48.48 -12.88 4.88
C GLY A 651 -47.70 -11.89 4.02
N THR A 652 -47.99 -10.59 4.15
CA THR A 652 -47.21 -9.51 3.51
C THR A 652 -45.73 -9.64 3.88
N ARG A 653 -44.86 -9.71 2.87
CA ARG A 653 -43.41 -9.84 3.03
C ARG A 653 -42.76 -8.50 2.76
N TRP A 654 -41.97 -8.00 3.69
CA TRP A 654 -41.24 -6.75 3.51
C TRP A 654 -39.96 -6.74 4.33
N ILE A 655 -39.01 -5.92 3.90
CA ILE A 655 -37.78 -5.56 4.61
C ILE A 655 -37.54 -4.06 4.41
N ALA A 656 -37.10 -3.38 5.46
CA ALA A 656 -36.84 -1.95 5.45
C ALA A 656 -35.60 -1.59 6.29
N GLY A 657 -34.77 -0.70 5.76
CA GLY A 657 -33.58 -0.16 6.44
C GLY A 657 -33.77 1.30 6.85
N ASP A 658 -33.29 1.66 8.05
CA ASP A 658 -33.08 3.04 8.47
C ASP A 658 -31.65 3.47 8.13
N LEU A 659 -31.52 4.45 7.23
CA LEU A 659 -30.26 5.03 6.77
C LEU A 659 -29.67 6.04 7.77
N GLY A 660 -30.25 6.16 8.98
CA GLY A 660 -29.80 6.99 10.10
C GLY A 660 -30.13 8.49 9.97
N LYS A 661 -30.05 9.04 8.75
CA LYS A 661 -30.28 10.45 8.42
C LYS A 661 -31.17 10.60 7.19
N GLU A 662 -31.82 11.76 7.06
CA GLU A 662 -32.43 12.16 5.79
C GLU A 662 -31.34 12.48 4.75
N GLN A 663 -31.47 11.92 3.55
CA GLN A 663 -30.58 12.14 2.41
C GLN A 663 -31.32 11.89 1.09
N THR A 664 -30.87 12.50 -0.01
CA THR A 664 -31.44 12.24 -1.34
C THR A 664 -30.99 10.88 -1.85
N VAL A 665 -31.94 10.10 -2.37
CA VAL A 665 -31.71 8.77 -2.97
C VAL A 665 -32.60 8.62 -4.20
N ASN A 666 -32.13 7.88 -5.20
CA ASN A 666 -32.80 7.68 -6.49
C ASN A 666 -32.65 6.24 -7.04
N GLU A 667 -31.86 5.38 -6.42
CA GLU A 667 -31.62 4.00 -6.85
C GLU A 667 -31.63 3.03 -5.65
N VAL A 668 -32.24 1.88 -5.85
CA VAL A 668 -32.15 0.71 -4.97
C VAL A 668 -31.73 -0.51 -5.80
N THR A 669 -30.71 -1.23 -5.36
CA THR A 669 -30.25 -2.47 -5.98
C THR A 669 -30.47 -3.64 -5.02
N ILE A 670 -31.01 -4.75 -5.51
CA ILE A 670 -31.39 -5.90 -4.68
C ILE A 670 -30.75 -7.18 -5.22
N ALA A 671 -29.81 -7.75 -4.47
CA ALA A 671 -29.18 -9.03 -4.79
C ALA A 671 -30.02 -10.19 -4.23
N TRP A 672 -31.03 -10.64 -4.99
CA TRP A 672 -31.90 -11.75 -4.58
C TRP A 672 -31.19 -13.11 -4.61
N GLU A 673 -31.50 -13.97 -3.64
CA GLU A 673 -31.22 -15.40 -3.69
C GLU A 673 -32.20 -16.14 -4.62
N GLY A 674 -32.08 -17.46 -4.79
CA GLY A 674 -33.05 -18.30 -5.51
C GLY A 674 -34.50 -18.10 -5.04
N ALA A 675 -34.70 -17.88 -3.75
CA ALA A 675 -35.97 -17.45 -3.16
C ALA A 675 -36.29 -15.96 -3.45
N SER A 676 -36.38 -15.58 -4.73
CA SER A 676 -36.53 -14.20 -5.18
C SER A 676 -37.99 -13.71 -5.23
N ALA A 677 -38.17 -12.38 -5.16
CA ALA A 677 -39.46 -11.74 -5.40
C ALA A 677 -39.89 -11.82 -6.88
N LYS A 678 -41.19 -11.93 -7.13
CA LYS A 678 -41.80 -11.89 -8.47
C LYS A 678 -42.43 -10.54 -8.78
N ASP A 679 -43.25 -10.08 -7.85
CA ASP A 679 -43.99 -8.81 -7.90
C ASP A 679 -43.69 -8.06 -6.59
N TYR A 680 -43.17 -6.84 -6.66
CA TYR A 680 -42.82 -6.03 -5.49
C TYR A 680 -42.83 -4.53 -5.75
N THR A 681 -42.91 -3.75 -4.67
CA THR A 681 -42.74 -2.29 -4.66
C THR A 681 -41.50 -1.89 -3.88
N VAL A 682 -40.86 -0.80 -4.32
CA VAL A 682 -39.87 -0.05 -3.53
C VAL A 682 -40.54 1.23 -3.05
N SER A 683 -40.43 1.50 -1.75
CA SER A 683 -41.03 2.66 -1.09
C SER A 683 -40.02 3.40 -0.24
N THR A 684 -40.19 4.72 -0.11
CA THR A 684 -39.35 5.58 0.72
C THR A 684 -40.15 6.24 1.85
N SER A 685 -39.46 6.66 2.91
CA SER A 685 -40.05 7.34 4.07
C SER A 685 -39.02 8.26 4.76
N LYS A 686 -39.50 9.27 5.50
CA LYS A 686 -38.70 10.13 6.39
C LYS A 686 -38.84 9.76 7.87
N ASP A 687 -39.87 9.02 8.24
CA ASP A 687 -40.31 8.76 9.63
C ASP A 687 -40.52 7.26 9.93
N GLY A 688 -40.21 6.37 8.97
CA GLY A 688 -40.38 4.92 9.04
C GLY A 688 -41.85 4.45 9.03
N SER A 689 -42.80 5.38 8.98
CA SER A 689 -44.22 5.15 9.26
C SER A 689 -45.11 5.55 8.08
N SER A 690 -44.79 6.69 7.47
CA SER A 690 -45.42 7.28 6.30
C SER A 690 -44.63 6.90 5.06
N TRP A 691 -45.17 6.03 4.22
CA TRP A 691 -44.47 5.42 3.08
C TRP A 691 -45.03 5.89 1.72
N SER A 692 -44.14 6.28 0.82
CA SER A 692 -44.45 6.61 -0.58
C SER A 692 -43.82 5.58 -1.52
N ILE A 693 -44.61 4.97 -2.40
CA ILE A 693 -44.10 4.05 -3.43
C ILE A 693 -43.35 4.88 -4.49
N VAL A 694 -42.11 4.51 -4.77
CA VAL A 694 -41.27 5.15 -5.81
C VAL A 694 -41.07 4.26 -7.04
N ALA A 695 -41.19 2.94 -6.89
CA ALA A 695 -41.14 2.00 -8.01
C ALA A 695 -41.99 0.75 -7.75
N THR A 696 -42.47 0.13 -8.84
CA THR A 696 -43.17 -1.15 -8.85
C THR A 696 -42.52 -2.05 -9.92
N LYS A 697 -42.26 -3.31 -9.59
CA LYS A 697 -41.72 -4.33 -10.49
C LYS A 697 -42.65 -5.54 -10.47
N THR A 698 -42.94 -6.13 -11.63
CA THR A 698 -43.87 -7.26 -11.76
C THR A 698 -43.40 -8.26 -12.80
N GLY A 699 -43.71 -9.54 -12.61
CA GLY A 699 -43.35 -10.62 -13.53
C GLY A 699 -41.86 -10.95 -13.54
N MET A 700 -41.12 -10.58 -12.49
CA MET A 700 -39.67 -10.76 -12.41
C MET A 700 -39.27 -12.24 -12.41
N PRO A 701 -38.17 -12.63 -13.09
CA PRO A 701 -37.84 -14.03 -13.37
C PRO A 701 -37.45 -14.82 -12.12
N GLU A 702 -37.68 -16.13 -12.15
CA GLU A 702 -37.30 -17.08 -11.10
C GLU A 702 -35.77 -17.22 -10.98
N ASN A 703 -35.28 -17.76 -9.85
CA ASN A 703 -33.85 -17.93 -9.47
C ASN A 703 -33.15 -16.67 -8.92
N LYS A 704 -31.85 -16.85 -8.55
CA LYS A 704 -30.91 -15.83 -8.05
C LYS A 704 -30.65 -14.78 -9.13
N ARG A 705 -30.74 -13.50 -8.78
CA ARG A 705 -30.55 -12.36 -9.72
C ARG A 705 -30.30 -11.07 -8.96
N THR A 706 -29.74 -10.06 -9.63
CA THR A 706 -29.68 -8.69 -9.12
C THR A 706 -30.70 -7.82 -9.85
N ASP A 707 -31.57 -7.14 -9.10
CA ASP A 707 -32.50 -6.15 -9.64
C ASP A 707 -31.97 -4.74 -9.39
N VAL A 708 -31.87 -3.91 -10.43
CA VAL A 708 -31.63 -2.46 -10.29
C VAL A 708 -32.95 -1.70 -10.43
N VAL A 709 -33.20 -0.77 -9.49
CA VAL A 709 -34.46 -0.05 -9.34
C VAL A 709 -34.20 1.44 -9.17
N SER A 710 -33.98 2.14 -10.28
CA SER A 710 -33.92 3.60 -10.33
C SER A 710 -35.33 4.23 -10.30
N PHE A 711 -35.45 5.42 -9.71
CA PHE A 711 -36.68 6.20 -9.56
C PHE A 711 -36.38 7.70 -9.51
N VAL A 712 -37.42 8.55 -9.56
CA VAL A 712 -37.25 10.01 -9.44
C VAL A 712 -36.68 10.37 -8.06
N PRO A 713 -35.68 11.27 -7.96
CA PRO A 713 -34.97 11.53 -6.71
C PRO A 713 -35.87 11.99 -5.57
N VAL A 714 -35.64 11.43 -4.38
CA VAL A 714 -36.42 11.73 -3.16
C VAL A 714 -35.52 11.85 -1.94
N THR A 715 -35.75 12.85 -1.10
CA THR A 715 -35.16 12.90 0.24
C THR A 715 -35.85 11.90 1.15
N ALA A 716 -35.12 10.89 1.59
CA ALA A 716 -35.60 9.80 2.45
C ALA A 716 -34.63 9.53 3.60
N ARG A 717 -35.15 8.95 4.68
CA ARG A 717 -34.36 8.33 5.75
C ARG A 717 -34.48 6.81 5.75
N HIS A 718 -35.59 6.26 5.22
CA HIS A 718 -35.84 4.83 5.19
C HIS A 718 -36.24 4.36 3.79
N ILE A 719 -35.78 3.16 3.44
CA ILE A 719 -36.19 2.41 2.24
C ILE A 719 -36.92 1.15 2.70
N LYS A 720 -37.97 0.74 1.96
CA LYS A 720 -38.68 -0.54 2.13
C LYS A 720 -38.87 -1.23 0.79
N VAL A 721 -38.54 -2.51 0.73
CA VAL A 721 -38.96 -3.44 -0.32
C VAL A 721 -40.15 -4.24 0.20
N GLU A 722 -41.27 -4.23 -0.52
CA GLU A 722 -42.51 -4.91 -0.12
C GLU A 722 -43.02 -5.80 -1.25
N VAL A 723 -43.07 -7.11 -0.99
CA VAL A 723 -43.26 -8.16 -2.00
C VAL A 723 -44.72 -8.61 -2.02
N GLN A 724 -45.38 -8.42 -3.17
CA GLN A 724 -46.75 -8.86 -3.42
C GLN A 724 -46.82 -10.34 -3.83
N ALA A 725 -45.82 -10.84 -4.53
CA ALA A 725 -45.66 -12.26 -4.86
C ALA A 725 -44.18 -12.64 -4.91
N ALA A 726 -43.83 -13.85 -4.48
CA ALA A 726 -42.47 -14.40 -4.59
C ALA A 726 -42.48 -15.68 -5.44
N ASN A 727 -41.33 -15.99 -6.02
CA ASN A 727 -41.15 -17.15 -6.89
C ASN A 727 -41.19 -18.48 -6.10
N MET A 728 -40.63 -18.51 -4.89
CA MET A 728 -40.52 -19.74 -4.06
C MET A 728 -41.52 -19.81 -2.89
N GLY A 729 -42.82 -19.65 -3.20
CA GLY A 729 -43.91 -19.99 -2.27
C GLY A 729 -43.99 -19.08 -1.03
N ILE A 730 -43.45 -19.54 0.11
CA ILE A 730 -43.38 -18.77 1.37
C ILE A 730 -42.03 -18.09 1.62
N TYR A 731 -40.99 -18.53 0.90
CA TYR A 731 -39.62 -18.06 1.12
C TYR A 731 -39.35 -16.75 0.37
N LEU A 732 -38.49 -15.92 0.96
CA LEU A 732 -37.94 -14.71 0.36
C LEU A 732 -36.54 -14.47 0.97
N SER A 733 -35.51 -14.28 0.14
CA SER A 733 -34.15 -14.01 0.62
C SER A 733 -33.36 -13.10 -0.31
N ALA A 734 -32.59 -12.19 0.27
CA ALA A 734 -31.65 -11.30 -0.41
C ALA A 734 -30.31 -11.30 0.33
N TYR A 735 -29.22 -11.25 -0.44
CA TYR A 735 -27.85 -11.11 0.04
C TYR A 735 -27.55 -9.67 0.45
N GLU A 736 -28.04 -8.68 -0.30
CA GLU A 736 -27.82 -7.25 -0.02
C GLU A 736 -28.94 -6.41 -0.67
N ILE A 737 -29.30 -5.29 -0.04
CA ILE A 737 -30.20 -4.24 -0.52
C ILE A 737 -29.45 -2.91 -0.46
N GLU A 738 -28.83 -2.55 -1.57
CA GLU A 738 -28.06 -1.32 -1.68
C GLU A 738 -28.98 -0.13 -1.97
N VAL A 739 -28.66 1.04 -1.43
CA VAL A 739 -29.37 2.29 -1.69
C VAL A 739 -28.36 3.35 -2.13
N ARG A 740 -28.63 4.07 -3.22
CA ARG A 740 -27.71 5.06 -3.78
C ARG A 740 -28.39 6.37 -4.15
N ASN A 741 -27.57 7.40 -4.28
CA ASN A 741 -27.85 8.55 -5.12
C ASN A 741 -26.93 8.49 -6.35
N THR A 742 -27.50 8.34 -7.54
CA THR A 742 -26.81 8.24 -8.83
C THR A 742 -27.13 9.43 -9.74
N ASP A 743 -27.64 10.54 -9.19
CA ASP A 743 -28.12 11.67 -9.98
C ASP A 743 -27.02 12.30 -10.84
N VAL A 744 -27.30 12.36 -12.14
CA VAL A 744 -26.56 13.18 -13.11
C VAL A 744 -27.27 14.52 -13.19
N THR A 745 -26.85 15.47 -12.34
CA THR A 745 -27.47 16.80 -12.22
C THR A 745 -27.10 17.77 -13.34
N GLY A 746 -26.21 17.39 -14.26
CA GLY A 746 -25.77 18.20 -15.40
C GLY A 746 -26.20 17.64 -16.76
N LEU A 747 -25.89 18.40 -17.81
CA LEU A 747 -25.91 17.93 -19.20
C LEU A 747 -24.58 17.22 -19.50
N GLY A 748 -24.64 15.95 -19.87
CA GLY A 748 -23.50 15.20 -20.38
C GLY A 748 -23.54 15.03 -21.90
N ILE A 749 -22.43 14.55 -22.46
CA ILE A 749 -22.33 14.08 -23.84
C ILE A 749 -21.33 12.93 -23.88
N THR A 750 -21.65 11.88 -24.63
CA THR A 750 -20.81 10.70 -24.84
C THR A 750 -20.60 10.47 -26.33
N GLY A 751 -19.42 10.01 -26.72
CA GLY A 751 -19.10 9.58 -28.08
C GLY A 751 -18.66 8.11 -28.13
N THR A 752 -19.00 7.43 -29.22
CA THR A 752 -18.62 6.04 -29.48
C THR A 752 -18.17 5.89 -30.94
N LEU A 753 -17.10 5.13 -31.20
CA LEU A 753 -16.78 4.69 -32.57
C LEU A 753 -17.41 3.32 -32.84
N ASP A 754 -17.91 3.12 -34.05
CA ASP A 754 -18.03 1.79 -34.63
C ASP A 754 -16.69 1.43 -35.31
N GLY A 755 -15.91 0.54 -34.68
CA GLY A 755 -14.62 0.02 -35.16
C GLY A 755 -13.77 -0.56 -34.02
N GLU A 756 -13.17 -1.74 -34.22
CA GLU A 756 -12.21 -2.33 -33.27
C GLU A 756 -10.82 -1.70 -33.45
N PRO A 757 -10.14 -1.22 -32.39
CA PRO A 757 -8.76 -0.78 -32.45
C PRO A 757 -7.77 -1.95 -32.30
N ASN A 758 -6.65 -1.89 -33.03
CA ASN A 758 -5.53 -2.81 -32.85
C ASN A 758 -4.71 -2.39 -31.62
N ILE A 759 -4.85 -3.16 -30.53
CA ILE A 759 -4.07 -2.98 -29.29
C ILE A 759 -2.83 -3.87 -29.36
N THR A 760 -1.76 -3.36 -30.01
CA THR A 760 -0.51 -4.11 -30.23
C THR A 760 0.68 -3.52 -29.47
N GLY A 761 1.10 -4.21 -28.40
CA GLY A 761 2.44 -4.07 -27.81
C GLY A 761 2.65 -2.82 -26.95
N ALA A 762 2.88 -3.02 -25.64
CA ALA A 762 3.46 -1.98 -24.80
C ALA A 762 4.97 -1.89 -25.07
N LEU A 763 5.46 -0.71 -25.43
CA LEU A 763 6.82 -0.31 -25.14
C LEU A 763 6.86 0.19 -23.67
N ASP A 764 7.98 -0.06 -23.00
CA ASP A 764 8.46 0.54 -21.74
C ASP A 764 7.57 0.51 -20.48
N GLY A 765 6.34 0.00 -20.55
CA GLY A 765 5.50 -0.31 -19.39
C GLY A 765 4.55 0.82 -18.95
N GLU A 766 4.69 2.03 -19.49
CA GLU A 766 3.62 3.04 -19.45
C GLU A 766 2.67 2.81 -20.64
N THR A 767 1.38 2.56 -20.38
CA THR A 767 0.40 2.31 -21.45
C THR A 767 -0.06 3.62 -22.08
N ASN A 768 0.65 4.09 -23.12
CA ASN A 768 0.06 5.02 -24.08
C ASN A 768 -1.10 4.32 -24.81
N VAL A 769 -2.27 4.94 -24.81
CA VAL A 769 -3.54 4.31 -25.26
C VAL A 769 -3.99 4.86 -26.62
N ASP A 770 -3.03 5.24 -27.46
CA ASP A 770 -3.25 5.88 -28.76
C ASP A 770 -3.67 4.85 -29.83
N GLY A 771 -4.91 4.39 -29.71
CA GLY A 771 -5.48 3.31 -30.52
C GLY A 771 -5.40 3.56 -32.03
N ILE A 772 -4.72 2.65 -32.72
CA ILE A 772 -4.71 2.53 -34.18
C ILE A 772 -5.94 1.73 -34.60
N PHE A 773 -6.75 2.24 -35.52
CA PHE A 773 -7.95 1.56 -36.02
C PHE A 773 -7.68 0.86 -37.36
N ASP A 774 -8.34 -0.27 -37.63
CA ASP A 774 -8.18 -1.05 -38.88
C ASP A 774 -9.15 -0.67 -40.02
N VAL A 775 -10.10 0.25 -39.75
CA VAL A 775 -10.90 0.97 -40.77
C VAL A 775 -11.08 2.43 -40.37
N GLU A 776 -11.50 3.32 -41.30
CA GLU A 776 -11.98 4.67 -40.93
C GLU A 776 -13.11 4.56 -39.90
N PRO A 777 -12.92 5.02 -38.64
CA PRO A 777 -13.84 4.70 -37.58
C PRO A 777 -14.98 5.73 -37.55
N THR A 778 -16.21 5.27 -37.27
CA THR A 778 -17.42 6.11 -37.38
C THR A 778 -17.86 6.65 -36.02
N VAL A 779 -17.72 7.97 -35.82
CA VAL A 779 -18.13 8.68 -34.60
C VAL A 779 -19.66 8.82 -34.54
N THR A 780 -20.24 8.25 -33.49
CA THR A 780 -21.62 8.51 -33.04
C THR A 780 -21.60 9.31 -31.75
N LEU A 781 -22.38 10.38 -31.66
CA LEU A 781 -22.52 11.23 -30.47
C LEU A 781 -23.93 11.17 -29.88
N ALA A 782 -24.04 11.27 -28.54
CA ALA A 782 -25.30 11.32 -27.83
C ALA A 782 -25.22 12.21 -26.58
N ALA A 783 -26.23 13.06 -26.36
CA ALA A 783 -26.37 13.83 -25.12
C ALA A 783 -26.95 12.95 -23.99
N THR A 784 -26.52 13.20 -22.76
CA THR A 784 -26.88 12.42 -21.57
C THR A 784 -27.26 13.32 -20.39
N GLY A 785 -27.81 12.74 -19.31
CA GLY A 785 -28.31 13.50 -18.16
C GLY A 785 -29.69 14.13 -18.39
N ALA A 786 -30.19 14.87 -17.38
CA ALA A 786 -31.57 15.33 -17.33
C ALA A 786 -31.96 16.35 -18.42
N ALA A 787 -30.99 17.10 -18.96
CA ALA A 787 -31.20 18.14 -19.96
C ALA A 787 -31.02 17.68 -21.42
N ALA A 788 -30.72 16.40 -21.65
CA ALA A 788 -30.35 15.84 -22.96
C ALA A 788 -31.43 15.98 -24.05
N ALA A 789 -32.72 16.01 -23.67
CA ALA A 789 -33.83 16.05 -24.63
C ALA A 789 -33.93 17.37 -25.41
N ASP A 790 -33.43 18.46 -24.84
CA ASP A 790 -33.44 19.81 -25.42
C ASP A 790 -32.03 20.27 -25.88
N ALA A 791 -31.05 19.35 -25.87
CA ALA A 791 -29.65 19.67 -26.11
C ALA A 791 -29.27 19.77 -27.59
N VAL A 792 -28.58 20.85 -27.96
CA VAL A 792 -27.90 21.00 -29.26
C VAL A 792 -26.49 20.42 -29.14
N ILE A 793 -26.16 19.44 -29.99
CA ILE A 793 -24.84 18.83 -30.08
C ILE A 793 -24.07 19.45 -31.25
N GLU A 794 -22.80 19.79 -31.03
CA GLU A 794 -21.86 20.24 -32.06
C GLU A 794 -20.53 19.50 -31.97
N TYR A 795 -19.83 19.37 -33.08
CA TYR A 795 -18.49 18.79 -33.17
C TYR A 795 -17.57 19.58 -34.10
N ARG A 796 -16.27 19.41 -33.99
CA ARG A 796 -15.27 19.85 -34.98
C ARG A 796 -14.18 18.79 -35.15
N ILE A 797 -13.54 18.80 -36.32
CA ILE A 797 -12.41 17.93 -36.65
C ILE A 797 -11.18 18.82 -36.79
N GLY A 798 -10.13 18.52 -36.03
CA GLY A 798 -8.95 19.35 -35.82
C GLY A 798 -9.30 20.79 -35.44
N ASN A 799 -8.57 21.74 -36.02
CA ASN A 799 -8.85 23.18 -35.90
C ASN A 799 -10.05 23.67 -36.73
N GLY A 800 -10.97 22.77 -37.10
CA GLY A 800 -12.17 23.06 -37.89
C GLY A 800 -13.24 23.87 -37.14
N THR A 801 -14.26 24.30 -37.89
CA THR A 801 -15.43 24.99 -37.34
C THR A 801 -16.41 24.03 -36.68
N TRP A 802 -16.93 24.43 -35.51
CA TRP A 802 -18.05 23.76 -34.85
C TRP A 802 -19.24 23.58 -35.81
N THR A 803 -19.74 22.36 -35.89
CA THR A 803 -20.72 21.86 -36.85
C THR A 803 -21.79 21.08 -36.09
N ALA A 804 -23.06 21.36 -36.33
CA ALA A 804 -24.16 20.68 -35.64
C ALA A 804 -24.18 19.18 -35.97
N TYR A 805 -24.17 18.33 -34.95
CA TYR A 805 -24.30 16.89 -35.10
C TYR A 805 -25.73 16.51 -35.47
N THR A 806 -25.89 15.69 -36.51
CA THR A 806 -27.21 15.32 -37.06
C THR A 806 -27.32 13.85 -37.47
N ALA A 807 -26.19 13.18 -37.66
CA ALA A 807 -26.03 11.74 -37.88
C ALA A 807 -24.56 11.36 -37.56
N PRO A 808 -24.24 10.07 -37.36
CA PRO A 808 -22.86 9.61 -37.25
C PRO A 808 -21.99 10.01 -38.44
N PHE A 809 -20.69 10.21 -38.21
CA PHE A 809 -19.73 10.64 -39.23
C PHE A 809 -18.42 9.84 -39.16
N ALA A 810 -17.86 9.47 -40.31
CA ALA A 810 -16.53 8.89 -40.40
C ALA A 810 -15.46 9.99 -40.26
N VAL A 811 -14.31 9.65 -39.68
CA VAL A 811 -13.13 10.52 -39.63
C VAL A 811 -12.12 10.03 -40.66
N ALA A 812 -11.94 10.83 -41.71
CA ALA A 812 -11.09 10.50 -42.85
C ALA A 812 -9.79 11.33 -42.84
N GLY A 813 -8.65 10.68 -42.99
CA GLY A 813 -7.32 11.29 -42.96
C GLY A 813 -6.19 10.24 -42.84
N TYR A 814 -4.95 10.71 -42.81
CA TYR A 814 -3.73 9.91 -42.60
C TYR A 814 -2.81 10.56 -41.56
N GLN A 815 -3.39 11.15 -40.52
CA GLN A 815 -2.71 11.93 -39.48
C GLN A 815 -3.49 11.84 -38.15
N PRO A 816 -2.83 11.97 -36.98
CA PRO A 816 -3.48 12.03 -35.67
C PRO A 816 -4.59 13.09 -35.63
N THR A 817 -5.84 12.64 -35.78
CA THR A 817 -6.97 13.55 -36.02
C THR A 817 -7.79 13.74 -34.76
N LEU A 818 -7.66 14.90 -34.14
CA LEU A 818 -8.48 15.34 -33.01
C LEU A 818 -9.94 15.56 -33.43
N VAL A 819 -10.88 14.91 -32.75
CA VAL A 819 -12.31 15.23 -32.81
C VAL A 819 -12.74 15.81 -31.48
N ASP A 820 -13.19 17.07 -31.49
CA ASP A 820 -13.85 17.70 -30.35
C ASP A 820 -15.36 17.62 -30.51
N TYR A 821 -16.09 17.35 -29.43
CA TYR A 821 -17.55 17.51 -29.39
C TYR A 821 -18.05 18.18 -28.10
N ARG A 822 -19.23 18.81 -28.19
CA ARG A 822 -19.92 19.52 -27.09
C ARG A 822 -21.44 19.42 -27.19
N ALA A 823 -22.12 19.63 -26.06
CA ALA A 823 -23.57 19.82 -25.99
C ALA A 823 -23.91 21.17 -25.31
N THR A 824 -25.09 21.72 -25.60
CA THR A 824 -25.62 22.93 -24.93
C THR A 824 -27.15 22.83 -24.78
N SER A 825 -27.72 23.29 -23.66
CA SER A 825 -29.18 23.24 -23.43
C SER A 825 -29.66 24.49 -22.68
N GLY A 826 -30.65 25.20 -23.23
CA GLY A 826 -31.15 26.46 -22.67
C GLY A 826 -30.12 27.60 -22.65
N GLU A 827 -30.12 28.41 -21.59
CA GLU A 827 -29.07 29.42 -21.33
C GLU A 827 -27.84 28.83 -20.60
N GLU A 828 -27.88 27.55 -20.19
CA GLU A 828 -26.78 26.86 -19.52
C GLU A 828 -25.81 26.23 -20.53
N ALA A 829 -24.77 26.99 -20.88
CA ALA A 829 -23.71 26.56 -21.79
C ALA A 829 -22.70 25.62 -21.11
N PHE A 830 -23.14 24.41 -20.73
CA PHE A 830 -22.25 23.38 -20.21
C PHE A 830 -21.46 22.69 -21.33
N ALA A 831 -20.40 23.34 -21.78
CA ALA A 831 -19.49 22.81 -22.80
C ALA A 831 -18.59 21.69 -22.23
N GLY A 832 -19.18 20.51 -22.05
CA GLY A 832 -18.40 19.27 -22.07
C GLY A 832 -17.58 19.22 -23.35
N TYR A 833 -16.31 18.85 -23.22
CA TYR A 833 -15.36 18.71 -24.33
C TYR A 833 -14.74 17.32 -24.18
N VAL A 834 -14.68 16.58 -25.27
CA VAL A 834 -13.92 15.33 -25.36
C VAL A 834 -13.06 15.44 -26.59
N SER A 835 -11.77 15.21 -26.41
CA SER A 835 -10.81 15.06 -27.50
C SER A 835 -10.53 13.59 -27.72
N LEU A 836 -10.84 13.13 -28.93
CA LEU A 836 -10.45 11.82 -29.43
C LEU A 836 -9.33 12.02 -30.44
N ALA A 837 -8.12 11.53 -30.15
CA ALA A 837 -7.07 11.41 -31.15
C ALA A 837 -7.26 10.08 -31.90
N LEU A 838 -7.13 10.11 -33.23
CA LEU A 838 -7.31 8.93 -34.08
C LEU A 838 -6.08 8.67 -34.94
N ASN A 839 -5.47 7.50 -34.74
CA ASN A 839 -4.59 6.88 -35.73
C ASN A 839 -5.45 6.03 -36.67
N THR A 840 -5.47 6.43 -37.94
CA THR A 840 -6.26 5.81 -39.02
C THR A 840 -5.38 4.86 -39.85
N PRO A 841 -5.94 3.80 -40.43
CA PRO A 841 -5.16 2.75 -41.09
C PRO A 841 -4.70 3.15 -42.49
N GLY A 842 -3.42 2.97 -42.76
CA GLY A 842 -2.84 3.18 -44.09
C GLY A 842 -1.38 2.78 -44.13
N ALA A 843 -1.13 1.48 -43.93
CA ALA A 843 0.10 0.93 -43.34
C ALA A 843 0.26 1.32 -41.86
N SER A 844 0.74 0.37 -41.05
CA SER A 844 1.38 0.70 -39.78
C SER A 844 2.77 1.24 -40.10
N PRO A 845 3.32 2.22 -39.36
CA PRO A 845 4.78 2.30 -39.25
C PRO A 845 5.26 0.93 -38.74
N SER A 846 6.23 0.34 -39.43
CA SER A 846 6.98 -0.78 -38.86
C SER A 846 7.86 -0.20 -37.75
N PRO A 847 7.90 -0.79 -36.54
CA PRO A 847 8.64 -0.21 -35.42
C PRO A 847 10.13 -0.05 -35.77
N GLU A 848 10.72 1.04 -35.29
CA GLU A 848 12.13 1.45 -35.39
C GLU A 848 13.07 0.30 -35.80
N PRO A 849 13.38 0.14 -37.09
CA PRO A 849 14.16 -1.00 -37.55
C PRO A 849 15.63 -0.83 -37.16
N THR A 850 15.98 -1.51 -36.07
CA THR A 850 17.35 -1.63 -35.51
C THR A 850 18.19 -2.72 -36.19
N GLU A 851 17.70 -3.29 -37.29
CA GLU A 851 18.45 -4.09 -38.25
C GLU A 851 18.14 -3.60 -39.69
N PRO A 852 19.07 -3.72 -40.66
CA PRO A 852 18.89 -3.21 -42.03
C PRO A 852 17.65 -3.77 -42.74
N VAL A 853 16.78 -2.90 -43.24
CA VAL A 853 15.58 -3.27 -43.98
C VAL A 853 15.96 -3.58 -45.43
N VAL A 854 15.91 -4.86 -45.83
CA VAL A 854 16.25 -5.29 -47.20
C VAL A 854 15.08 -6.03 -47.85
N THR A 855 14.53 -5.48 -48.93
CA THR A 855 13.39 -6.03 -49.68
C THR A 855 13.68 -6.18 -51.17
N ASP A 856 13.03 -7.17 -51.81
CA ASP A 856 13.28 -7.64 -53.18
C ASP A 856 11.92 -8.02 -53.81
N GLU A 857 11.54 -7.35 -54.90
CA GLU A 857 10.19 -7.40 -55.54
C GLU A 857 8.99 -7.23 -54.56
N PRO A 858 8.96 -6.25 -53.62
CA PRO A 858 7.83 -6.11 -52.70
C PRO A 858 6.55 -5.63 -53.41
N THR A 859 5.45 -6.33 -53.13
CA THR A 859 4.10 -6.07 -53.67
C THR A 859 3.14 -5.39 -52.69
N GLU A 860 3.68 -4.85 -51.60
CA GLU A 860 3.00 -4.04 -50.60
C GLU A 860 3.92 -2.85 -50.26
N PRO A 861 3.39 -1.70 -49.78
CA PRO A 861 4.22 -0.52 -49.51
C PRO A 861 5.30 -0.79 -48.46
N VAL A 862 6.52 -0.33 -48.71
CA VAL A 862 7.63 -0.41 -47.74
C VAL A 862 7.62 0.88 -46.92
N VAL A 863 7.25 0.80 -45.64
CA VAL A 863 7.13 1.95 -44.74
C VAL A 863 8.04 1.76 -43.51
N THR A 864 8.92 2.73 -43.25
CA THR A 864 9.90 2.71 -42.15
C THR A 864 9.93 4.06 -41.44
N ASP A 865 9.89 4.03 -40.11
CA ASP A 865 9.90 5.21 -39.22
C ASP A 865 11.19 5.19 -38.37
N GLU A 866 11.79 6.36 -38.13
CA GLU A 866 13.14 6.58 -37.53
C GLU A 866 14.17 5.42 -37.74
N PRO A 867 14.46 4.97 -38.97
CA PRO A 867 15.32 3.80 -39.19
C PRO A 867 16.79 4.10 -38.83
N THR A 868 17.33 3.29 -37.92
CA THR A 868 18.70 3.43 -37.39
C THR A 868 19.75 2.62 -38.17
N GLU A 869 19.32 1.80 -39.13
CA GLU A 869 20.15 1.03 -40.07
C GLU A 869 19.65 1.22 -41.53
N PRO A 870 20.47 0.95 -42.56
CA PRO A 870 20.13 1.27 -43.96
C PRO A 870 18.88 0.56 -44.50
N VAL A 871 18.11 1.28 -45.33
CA VAL A 871 16.92 0.77 -46.03
C VAL A 871 17.25 0.52 -47.51
N VAL A 872 17.02 -0.69 -48.00
CA VAL A 872 17.36 -1.13 -49.37
C VAL A 872 16.21 -1.90 -50.01
N THR A 873 15.78 -1.48 -51.20
CA THR A 873 14.62 -2.06 -51.89
C THR A 873 14.85 -2.20 -53.41
N ASP A 874 14.69 -3.40 -53.97
CA ASP A 874 14.75 -3.61 -55.44
C ASP A 874 13.39 -4.00 -56.05
N GLU A 875 13.10 -3.48 -57.24
CA GLU A 875 11.86 -3.64 -58.03
C GLU A 875 10.53 -3.54 -57.24
N PRO A 876 10.32 -2.51 -56.38
CA PRO A 876 9.05 -2.35 -55.66
C PRO A 876 7.92 -1.95 -56.61
N THR A 877 6.78 -2.66 -56.50
CA THR A 877 5.58 -2.36 -57.31
C THR A 877 4.61 -1.39 -56.63
N GLU A 878 4.83 -1.11 -55.35
CA GLU A 878 4.06 -0.20 -54.49
C GLU A 878 5.01 0.88 -53.90
N PRO A 879 4.49 1.96 -53.28
CA PRO A 879 5.33 3.04 -52.77
C PRO A 879 6.36 2.62 -51.71
N VAL A 880 7.48 3.34 -51.67
CA VAL A 880 8.47 3.27 -50.58
C VAL A 880 8.44 4.60 -49.82
N VAL A 881 8.23 4.56 -48.51
CA VAL A 881 8.11 5.73 -47.64
C VAL A 881 9.03 5.56 -46.44
N THR A 882 9.91 6.52 -46.20
CA THR A 882 10.82 6.52 -45.07
C THR A 882 10.82 7.88 -44.38
N ASP A 883 10.58 7.91 -43.07
CA ASP A 883 10.61 9.12 -42.24
C ASP A 883 11.86 9.16 -41.35
N GLU A 884 12.33 10.37 -41.00
CA GLU A 884 13.55 10.70 -40.22
C GLU A 884 14.74 9.68 -40.26
N PRO A 885 15.24 9.23 -41.43
CA PRO A 885 16.29 8.20 -41.47
C PRO A 885 17.67 8.69 -41.02
N THR A 886 18.32 7.92 -40.13
CA THR A 886 19.69 8.21 -39.67
C THR A 886 20.79 7.61 -40.56
N GLU A 887 20.43 6.66 -41.43
CA GLU A 887 21.34 5.96 -42.36
C GLU A 887 20.77 5.98 -43.82
N PRO A 888 21.57 5.65 -44.86
CA PRO A 888 21.15 5.77 -46.26
C PRO A 888 19.94 4.92 -46.68
N VAL A 889 19.11 5.52 -47.55
CA VAL A 889 17.96 4.87 -48.21
C VAL A 889 18.29 4.63 -49.69
N ALA A 890 18.11 3.40 -50.17
CA ALA A 890 18.45 2.99 -51.53
C ALA A 890 17.31 2.22 -52.22
N THR A 891 16.92 2.63 -53.43
CA THR A 891 15.88 1.94 -54.21
C THR A 891 16.30 1.78 -55.68
N ASP A 892 16.11 0.59 -56.27
CA ASP A 892 16.28 0.39 -57.72
C ASP A 892 14.97 -0.01 -58.40
N LYS A 893 14.75 0.49 -59.63
CA LYS A 893 13.60 0.20 -60.51
C LYS A 893 12.19 0.38 -59.91
N PRO A 894 11.89 1.38 -59.04
CA PRO A 894 10.54 1.55 -58.50
C PRO A 894 9.49 1.90 -59.58
N THR A 895 8.30 1.31 -59.48
CA THR A 895 7.15 1.62 -60.35
C THR A 895 6.12 2.57 -59.76
N GLU A 896 6.17 2.80 -58.45
CA GLU A 896 5.40 3.83 -57.72
C GLU A 896 6.37 4.75 -56.92
N PRO A 897 5.91 5.88 -56.35
CA PRO A 897 6.80 6.87 -55.76
C PRO A 897 7.69 6.35 -54.63
N VAL A 898 8.93 6.86 -54.60
CA VAL A 898 9.79 6.84 -53.41
C VAL A 898 9.67 8.20 -52.73
N VAL A 899 9.27 8.20 -51.47
CA VAL A 899 9.11 9.36 -50.60
C VAL A 899 10.09 9.24 -49.44
N THR A 900 10.76 10.34 -49.11
CA THR A 900 11.59 10.41 -47.90
C THR A 900 11.49 11.79 -47.29
N ASP A 901 11.16 11.85 -46.00
CA ASP A 901 11.12 13.09 -45.22
C ASP A 901 12.30 13.15 -44.22
N GLU A 902 12.68 14.38 -43.84
CA GLU A 902 13.77 14.72 -42.90
C GLU A 902 15.06 13.83 -42.97
N PRO A 903 15.60 13.39 -44.14
CA PRO A 903 16.68 12.42 -44.15
C PRO A 903 18.01 13.05 -43.74
N THR A 904 18.60 12.49 -42.68
CA THR A 904 19.89 12.97 -42.19
C THR A 904 21.04 12.51 -43.09
N GLU A 905 20.87 11.46 -43.90
CA GLU A 905 21.86 10.93 -44.86
C GLU A 905 21.33 10.74 -46.30
N GLN A 906 22.15 10.18 -47.21
CA GLN A 906 21.88 10.20 -48.64
C GLN A 906 20.77 9.21 -49.08
N VAL A 907 19.72 9.74 -49.72
CA VAL A 907 18.74 8.97 -50.49
C VAL A 907 19.22 8.75 -51.94
N VAL A 908 19.12 7.51 -52.42
CA VAL A 908 19.56 7.07 -53.75
C VAL A 908 18.44 6.30 -54.46
N THR A 909 18.07 6.73 -55.67
CA THR A 909 17.12 6.00 -56.52
C THR A 909 17.71 5.76 -57.90
N ASP A 910 17.83 4.50 -58.33
CA ASP A 910 18.24 4.12 -59.68
C ASP A 910 17.07 3.61 -60.52
N LYS A 911 17.14 3.85 -61.84
CA LYS A 911 16.14 3.49 -62.86
C LYS A 911 14.64 3.72 -62.49
N PRO A 912 14.25 4.79 -61.77
CA PRO A 912 12.84 4.98 -61.40
C PRO A 912 11.94 5.15 -62.61
N THR A 913 10.74 4.56 -62.57
CA THR A 913 9.70 4.76 -63.58
C THR A 913 8.55 5.65 -63.09
N ALA A 914 8.42 5.81 -61.77
CA ALA A 914 7.62 6.81 -61.07
C ALA A 914 8.46 8.03 -60.60
N PRO A 915 7.84 9.15 -60.19
CA PRO A 915 8.57 10.29 -59.62
C PRO A 915 9.09 10.00 -58.20
N THR A 916 10.34 10.40 -57.94
CA THR A 916 10.88 10.51 -56.58
C THR A 916 10.44 11.84 -55.96
N VAL A 917 9.99 11.81 -54.70
CA VAL A 917 9.47 13.00 -53.98
C VAL A 917 10.20 13.14 -52.64
N PRO A 918 11.37 13.81 -52.60
CA PRO A 918 11.96 14.25 -51.34
C PRO A 918 11.14 15.42 -50.78
N ALA A 919 10.94 15.43 -49.47
CA ALA A 919 10.48 16.60 -48.76
C ALA A 919 11.60 17.64 -48.58
N VAL A 920 11.33 18.74 -47.87
CA VAL A 920 12.10 19.99 -47.98
C VAL A 920 13.23 20.07 -46.94
N THR A 921 14.37 19.45 -47.26
CA THR A 921 15.47 19.24 -46.29
C THR A 921 16.84 19.70 -46.81
N ASP A 922 17.84 19.78 -45.92
CA ASP A 922 19.11 20.52 -46.15
C ASP A 922 20.21 19.73 -46.91
N LYS A 923 19.95 18.48 -47.35
CA LYS A 923 20.91 17.63 -48.09
C LYS A 923 20.45 17.29 -49.53
N PRO A 924 21.38 17.12 -50.50
CA PRO A 924 21.02 16.95 -51.91
C PRO A 924 20.75 15.48 -52.31
N THR A 925 19.57 15.23 -52.89
CA THR A 925 19.26 14.00 -53.64
C THR A 925 20.06 13.89 -54.95
N VAL A 926 20.38 12.66 -55.38
CA VAL A 926 21.24 12.41 -56.56
C VAL A 926 20.59 11.48 -57.59
N PRO A 927 20.02 12.03 -58.69
CA PRO A 927 19.50 11.25 -59.81
C PRO A 927 20.62 10.68 -60.70
N ALA A 928 20.53 9.40 -61.08
CA ALA A 928 21.51 8.75 -61.97
C ALA A 928 21.42 9.24 -63.43
N THR A 929 22.56 9.44 -64.09
CA THR A 929 22.65 10.09 -65.42
C THR A 929 22.79 9.11 -66.58
N THR A 930 22.06 9.35 -67.69
CA THR A 930 22.09 8.51 -68.90
C THR A 930 23.05 9.06 -69.98
N PRO A 931 23.96 8.24 -70.55
CA PRO A 931 24.79 8.61 -71.70
C PRO A 931 24.43 7.85 -72.99
N ALA A 932 24.63 8.48 -74.16
CA ALA A 932 24.37 7.86 -75.46
C ALA A 932 25.40 8.20 -76.56
N ALA A 933 25.58 7.25 -77.47
CA ALA A 933 26.14 7.38 -78.84
C ALA A 933 27.67 7.60 -79.08
N MET A 934 28.31 6.48 -79.46
CA MET A 934 29.08 6.32 -80.73
C MET A 934 30.53 6.86 -80.88
N ALA A 935 31.46 5.91 -80.81
CA ALA A 935 32.44 5.55 -81.85
C ALA A 935 33.54 6.55 -82.31
N ASN A 936 34.82 6.17 -82.10
CA ASN A 936 35.60 5.47 -83.15
C ASN A 936 36.98 4.97 -82.66
N GLY A 937 37.58 4.01 -83.39
CA GLY A 937 39.03 3.78 -83.41
C GLY A 937 39.59 2.63 -82.55
N LEU A 938 39.54 1.38 -83.04
CA LEU A 938 40.39 0.31 -82.52
C LEU A 938 41.86 0.52 -82.96
N ALA A 939 42.83 0.38 -82.04
CA ALA A 939 43.94 -0.58 -82.15
C ALA A 939 45.03 -0.42 -81.07
N SER A 940 44.94 -1.18 -79.96
CA SER A 940 46.05 -2.03 -79.49
C SER A 940 45.61 -2.98 -78.36
N THR A 941 46.16 -4.20 -78.42
CA THR A 941 46.33 -5.22 -77.35
C THR A 941 45.66 -4.99 -75.97
N GLY A 942 44.81 -5.88 -75.44
CA GLY A 942 44.26 -7.13 -76.01
C GLY A 942 43.63 -8.06 -74.95
N ALA A 943 42.78 -9.01 -75.38
CA ALA A 943 42.05 -10.01 -74.58
C ALA A 943 41.10 -9.42 -73.50
N ASN A 944 39.81 -9.24 -73.83
CA ASN A 944 38.75 -10.25 -73.62
C ASN A 944 38.60 -10.61 -72.12
N VAL A 945 37.66 -10.07 -71.34
CA VAL A 945 36.23 -9.75 -71.57
C VAL A 945 35.37 -10.98 -71.88
N ALA A 946 34.69 -11.48 -70.85
CA ALA A 946 33.30 -11.97 -70.82
C ALA A 946 32.95 -12.42 -69.38
N MET A 947 31.71 -12.56 -68.90
CA MET A 947 30.37 -11.99 -69.17
C MET A 947 29.37 -12.82 -68.30
N LEU A 948 28.19 -12.30 -67.94
CA LEU A 948 27.16 -12.94 -67.09
C LEU A 948 27.57 -13.14 -65.61
N GLY A 949 26.65 -13.21 -64.63
CA GLY A 949 25.19 -13.00 -64.66
C GLY A 949 24.41 -13.95 -63.73
N LEU A 950 23.18 -13.57 -63.35
CA LEU A 950 22.28 -14.24 -62.37
C LEU A 950 22.77 -14.18 -60.91
N VAL A 951 21.97 -13.98 -59.85
CA VAL A 951 20.52 -14.17 -59.53
C VAL A 951 20.08 -15.64 -59.38
N GLY A 952 19.72 -16.04 -58.16
CA GLY A 952 18.88 -17.23 -57.92
C GLY A 952 19.36 -18.25 -56.88
N MET A 953 18.68 -18.26 -55.74
CA MET A 953 18.25 -19.43 -54.95
C MET A 953 19.27 -20.45 -54.35
N LEU A 954 19.25 -20.49 -53.00
CA LEU A 954 18.84 -21.65 -52.17
C LEU A 954 19.55 -23.01 -52.37
N LEU A 955 20.32 -23.47 -51.36
CA LEU A 955 20.03 -24.68 -50.54
C LEU A 955 21.18 -25.18 -49.63
N LEU A 956 20.76 -25.77 -48.50
CA LEU A 956 21.42 -26.78 -47.64
C LEU A 956 22.73 -27.47 -48.14
N GLY A 957 23.72 -27.64 -47.23
CA GLY A 957 24.54 -28.87 -47.25
C GLY A 957 25.93 -28.92 -46.61
N LEU A 958 26.01 -29.46 -45.39
CA LEU A 958 27.01 -30.44 -44.90
C LEU A 958 28.45 -30.53 -45.49
N GLY A 959 29.46 -30.33 -44.62
CA GLY A 959 30.75 -31.04 -44.67
C GLY A 959 31.97 -30.26 -45.23
N MET A 960 33.22 -30.67 -44.98
CA MET A 960 33.68 -31.76 -44.12
C MET A 960 35.13 -31.58 -43.59
N LEU A 961 35.28 -31.63 -42.26
CA LEU A 961 36.35 -32.28 -41.48
C LEU A 961 37.61 -32.82 -42.20
N THR A 962 38.81 -32.44 -41.74
CA THR A 962 39.99 -33.32 -41.41
C THR A 962 41.12 -32.45 -40.84
N MET A 963 42.05 -32.88 -39.97
CA MET A 963 42.39 -34.13 -39.25
C MET A 963 42.91 -33.71 -37.82
N ILE A 964 43.51 -34.42 -36.85
CA ILE A 964 44.13 -35.75 -36.55
C ILE A 964 44.22 -35.80 -34.99
N ARG A 965 44.23 -36.87 -34.16
CA ARG A 965 43.89 -38.31 -34.17
C ARG A 965 43.94 -38.85 -32.71
N ARG A 966 42.88 -39.53 -32.20
CA ARG A 966 42.90 -40.61 -31.15
C ARG A 966 43.27 -40.21 -29.68
N ARG A 967 42.85 -40.91 -28.60
CA ARG A 967 41.92 -42.05 -28.39
C ARG A 967 41.50 -42.20 -26.89
N SER A 968 40.23 -42.58 -26.67
CA SER A 968 39.76 -43.66 -25.76
C SER A 968 39.93 -43.60 -24.22
N ALA A 969 38.84 -44.05 -23.56
CA ALA A 969 38.68 -44.50 -22.15
C ALA A 969 38.46 -43.40 -21.09
N ARG A 970 37.73 -43.62 -19.97
CA ARG A 970 36.61 -44.49 -19.51
C ARG A 970 36.63 -44.35 -17.98
N GLY A 971 35.46 -44.25 -17.33
CA GLY A 971 35.33 -44.13 -15.86
C GLY A 971 34.93 -42.70 -15.44
N GLY A 972 33.92 -42.47 -14.59
CA GLY A 972 32.86 -43.37 -14.12
C GLY A 972 32.84 -43.61 -12.61
N HIS A 973 31.73 -43.17 -12.01
CA HIS A 973 31.25 -43.35 -10.63
C HIS A 973 31.96 -42.63 -9.46
N GLU A 974 31.09 -41.97 -8.68
CA GLU A 974 31.07 -41.80 -7.22
C GLU A 974 32.13 -40.92 -6.53
N GLY A 975 31.63 -40.16 -5.56
CA GLY A 975 32.24 -38.98 -4.94
C GLY A 975 31.14 -37.96 -4.66
#